data_AF-A0A7S1FDF8-F1
#
_entry.id   AF-A0A7S1FDF8-F1
#
_cell.length_a   1.000
_cell.length_b   1.000
_cell.length_c   1.000
_cell.angle_alpha   90.00
_cell.angle_beta   90.00
_cell.angle_gamma   90.00
#
_symmetry.space_group_name_H-M   'P 1'
#
loop_
_entity.id
_entity.type
_entity.pdbx_description
1 polymer ?
#
loop_
_entity_poly.entity_id
_entity_poly.type
_entity_poly.pdbx_seq_one_letter_code
_entity_poly.pdbx_strand_id
1 'polypeptide(L)'
;MTGDGLLLCSEGDVVPLDLASTVLRRALLAADGPPSVASEQPDGWRVLRAEVGVQVPTSGIAGVLDWLEAQSGRPRTLFANRDRSLIIAGTGAAHVHTAESCSDVVPDLGSQAHERICYLGGARFDSGDPDASFISAEWRAFGQFYWVLPRVELTVRADSWGRARTASNLQWENNSVETATTASDDSRSRGSRPRGSNIVLSVQMRWRGARAWLAERASALEALSRLRPSITKMSMKGLLSRRSESVSQDSFEGRVRDILSAIESDEVQKVVAARTVTMELAKEVDVVAILRHVAGKNLKRHYFFLLEPQVGSAFVSLTPERLCKVSGQDMWTEAVAGTWPIAEFEKIGEAALLRSSEKHNSEHQVVVDYVCGLLREVSHSIKVCDRHITKLKHLVHIKQTYHAVSDAKLLSGIRQLKHDSNETSRNPTDWQDDAATPWDLTSWFCRRMSPTPAVCGLPLASSQKHIRTTEPFDRGFYAGPCGVVSAQGSELTVALRSALVQDRRRLHVYAGAGIVQGSVPEEEYAEISLKMRQFTEGFPAEPPGGLAASLSAAPNLNTLWATLVVEELVRSGVLHFVICAGSRSTPLVVAVARSPAATFVMNHDERGAAFYALGWAKAVGGPVGVIVTSGSAVANLLPGCLEAAAAQVPLVLLTADRPPELRDTGANQTITQPNIFGRFVRWEKDFPPPSTEYPAHALLSDVDLAVGHATGSLSQNPGPVHLNFCFRENLAPDAGPVRGAPERNSSWDKHYASTHELVRWASEGKPKSVYVPSLPLMCPHGIVDELTELVSSESRIVVVVGALSNAREALLAENIAARLRGVVFACITSGLRQYPGTVHYVDQLLVSPFLAGDLLQVDAVVQLGGPVVSARIAAFVKSARPRLHVRVAPLPTRFDPDHTVTHNVTCSLEAFAGFLLEAGLDAVGCAGCFWQRLSEIAEVSIDETLSGESFTEPLVARTVTQLLHPLGRLFSSSSMPIRDMDMFARESDQGPPYPLSANRGASGIDGVINTAIGFCRGCEGPVTLLIGDVATLYDLNAFQQLSGPDAPPLTIVVQNNSGGGIFSFLPIAQHRDVFSPCFDEPHRVDFGAACGAFGLRYTCCSTLDEFTLAYSKAQGSSSSGACVIEARVALSHSENAALHKKIGQVVAARVRAAILCQVQLSWFRCGTDVDCCPLLLLHGWLGSKGDWASTSHSLTELGREVLAVDLPGHALSDVSADGPWERAALYSFP
;
A
#
# COMPACT_ATOMS: atom_id res chain seq x y z
N MET A 1 23.77 9.93 8.19
CA MET A 1 24.94 10.45 7.45
C MET A 1 24.90 11.96 7.45
N THR A 2 25.51 12.54 8.48
CA THR A 2 26.25 13.82 8.48
C THR A 2 27.40 13.60 9.48
N GLY A 3 28.45 14.41 9.41
CA GLY A 3 29.80 14.13 9.92
C GLY A 3 30.01 13.81 11.41
N ASP A 4 29.00 13.71 12.27
CA ASP A 4 29.20 13.45 13.72
C ASP A 4 28.06 12.66 14.38
N GLY A 5 27.61 11.55 13.78
CA GLY A 5 26.75 10.61 14.52
C GLY A 5 25.99 9.60 13.68
N LEU A 6 26.49 8.36 13.63
CA LEU A 6 25.61 7.21 13.55
C LEU A 6 25.06 6.96 14.96
N LEU A 7 23.82 7.35 15.24
CA LEU A 7 23.00 6.58 16.17
C LEU A 7 22.56 5.32 15.41
N LEU A 8 23.46 4.33 15.34
CA LEU A 8 23.05 2.95 15.16
C LEU A 8 22.31 2.58 16.43
N CYS A 9 21.07 2.14 16.28
CA CYS A 9 20.26 1.66 17.38
C CYS A 9 21.07 0.69 18.25
N SER A 10 20.87 0.77 19.56
CA SER A 10 21.55 -0.08 20.52
C SER A 10 21.20 -1.56 20.27
N GLU A 11 22.09 -2.47 20.68
CA GLU A 11 21.87 -3.91 20.57
C GLU A 11 20.52 -4.30 21.22
N GLY A 12 19.51 -4.63 20.40
CA GLY A 12 18.16 -5.03 20.86
C GLY A 12 17.01 -4.08 20.50
N ASP A 13 17.25 -2.99 19.75
CA ASP A 13 16.21 -2.06 19.33
C ASP A 13 15.37 -2.57 18.14
N VAL A 14 14.05 -2.49 18.29
CA VAL A 14 13.04 -2.79 17.26
C VAL A 14 12.91 -1.57 16.34
N VAL A 15 13.39 -1.69 15.11
CA VAL A 15 13.27 -0.63 14.09
C VAL A 15 11.99 -0.90 13.26
N PRO A 16 11.13 0.08 12.98
CA PRO A 16 10.04 -0.13 12.02
C PRO A 16 10.57 -0.34 10.58
N LEU A 17 9.92 -1.19 9.78
CA LEU A 17 10.39 -1.53 8.41
C LEU A 17 10.45 -0.32 7.47
N ASP A 18 9.53 0.63 7.64
CA ASP A 18 9.50 1.94 6.99
C ASP A 18 10.67 2.84 7.41
N LEU A 19 11.05 2.83 8.69
CA LEU A 19 12.24 3.55 9.17
C LEU A 19 13.54 2.93 8.61
N ALA A 20 13.62 1.60 8.54
CA ALA A 20 14.76 0.89 7.94
C ALA A 20 14.97 1.26 6.46
N SER A 21 13.89 1.44 5.70
CA SER A 21 13.95 1.92 4.32
C SER A 21 14.53 3.32 4.21
N THR A 22 14.17 4.19 5.15
CA THR A 22 14.63 5.58 5.20
C THR A 22 16.11 5.64 5.54
N VAL A 23 16.59 4.78 6.45
CA VAL A 23 18.01 4.65 6.78
C VAL A 23 18.82 4.20 5.56
N LEU A 24 18.37 3.15 4.84
CA LEU A 24 19.02 2.69 3.61
C LEU A 24 19.01 3.77 2.52
N ARG A 25 17.90 4.51 2.36
CA ARG A 25 17.78 5.62 1.42
C ARG A 25 18.80 6.72 1.74
N ARG A 26 18.90 7.14 3.01
CA ARG A 26 19.88 8.15 3.46
C ARG A 26 21.31 7.68 3.25
N ALA A 27 21.61 6.41 3.52
CA ALA A 27 22.94 5.84 3.28
C ALA A 27 23.30 5.85 1.78
N LEU A 28 22.37 5.48 0.90
CA LEU A 28 22.57 5.53 -0.56
C LEU A 28 22.62 6.96 -1.11
N LEU A 29 21.89 7.90 -0.51
CA LEU A 29 21.95 9.32 -0.89
C LEU A 29 23.27 9.97 -0.49
N ALA A 30 23.86 9.57 0.63
CA ALA A 30 25.14 10.09 1.14
C ALA A 30 26.39 9.48 0.51
N ALA A 31 26.25 8.53 -0.42
CA ALA A 31 27.37 7.96 -1.14
C ALA A 31 27.80 8.89 -2.29
N ASP A 32 29.00 9.49 -2.17
CA ASP A 32 29.62 10.32 -3.19
C ASP A 32 30.34 9.44 -4.23
N GLY A 33 29.64 9.07 -5.30
CA GLY A 33 30.19 8.28 -6.41
C GLY A 33 30.31 6.77 -6.16
N PRO A 34 30.70 5.98 -7.18
CA PRO A 34 30.99 4.56 -7.00
C PRO A 34 32.16 4.36 -6.01
N PRO A 35 32.20 3.27 -5.23
CA PRO A 35 33.29 2.99 -4.28
C PRO A 35 34.67 3.09 -4.96
N SER A 36 35.68 3.64 -4.26
CA SER A 36 37.02 3.85 -4.80
C SER A 36 37.62 2.56 -5.34
N VAL A 37 37.91 2.50 -6.65
CA VAL A 37 38.52 1.34 -7.30
C VAL A 37 40.03 1.59 -7.39
N ALA A 38 40.81 0.87 -6.58
CA ALA A 38 42.23 0.71 -6.89
C ALA A 38 42.34 -0.31 -8.04
N SER A 39 42.98 0.12 -9.13
CA SER A 39 43.30 -0.63 -10.37
C SER A 39 42.18 -0.77 -11.42
N GLU A 40 42.52 -0.28 -12.62
CA GLU A 40 41.80 -0.48 -13.88
C GLU A 40 41.78 -1.98 -14.24
N GLN A 41 40.69 -2.66 -13.91
CA GLN A 41 40.27 -3.89 -14.58
C GLN A 41 38.91 -3.60 -15.25
N PRO A 42 38.85 -3.34 -16.57
CA PRO A 42 37.65 -2.86 -17.25
C PRO A 42 36.48 -3.86 -17.37
N ASP A 43 36.65 -5.14 -17.04
CA ASP A 43 35.76 -6.19 -17.56
C ASP A 43 34.95 -7.02 -16.54
N GLY A 44 34.77 -6.53 -15.30
CA GLY A 44 33.95 -7.21 -14.29
C GLY A 44 32.70 -6.44 -13.85
N TRP A 45 31.53 -7.07 -13.86
CA TRP A 45 30.33 -6.58 -13.18
C TRP A 45 30.49 -6.68 -11.66
N ARG A 46 30.28 -5.60 -10.91
CA ARG A 46 30.38 -5.61 -9.43
C ARG A 46 29.00 -5.56 -8.77
N VAL A 47 28.88 -6.12 -7.56
CA VAL A 47 27.64 -6.10 -6.75
C VAL A 47 27.89 -5.48 -5.38
N LEU A 48 27.02 -4.56 -4.97
CA LEU A 48 27.09 -3.83 -3.69
C LEU A 48 25.82 -4.16 -2.94
N ARG A 49 26.01 -4.57 -1.69
CA ARG A 49 24.93 -4.89 -0.77
C ARG A 49 24.96 -3.95 0.41
N ALA A 50 23.84 -3.30 0.66
CA ALA A 50 23.58 -2.56 1.89
C ALA A 50 22.47 -3.30 2.67
N GLU A 51 22.71 -3.60 3.94
CA GLU A 51 21.77 -4.36 4.80
C GLU A 51 21.39 -3.54 6.04
N VAL A 52 20.12 -3.60 6.42
CA VAL A 52 19.63 -3.17 7.74
C VAL A 52 18.89 -4.33 8.37
N GLY A 53 19.35 -4.75 9.56
CA GLY A 53 18.68 -5.73 10.39
C GLY A 53 17.58 -5.06 11.19
N VAL A 54 16.41 -5.68 11.23
CA VAL A 54 15.21 -5.17 11.87
C VAL A 54 14.58 -6.26 12.72
N GLN A 55 14.46 -6.02 14.02
CA GLN A 55 13.72 -6.90 14.90
C GLN A 55 12.25 -6.46 14.89
N VAL A 56 11.31 -7.31 14.47
CA VAL A 56 9.89 -6.94 14.42
C VAL A 56 9.07 -7.88 15.31
N PRO A 57 8.20 -7.37 16.20
CA PRO A 57 7.30 -8.18 17.00
C PRO A 57 6.06 -8.65 16.18
N THR A 58 6.24 -9.34 15.06
CA THR A 58 5.11 -9.92 14.27
C THR A 58 5.51 -11.18 13.47
N SER A 59 4.51 -11.83 12.83
CA SER A 59 4.37 -13.29 12.65
C SER A 59 4.64 -13.83 11.22
N GLY A 60 5.86 -14.29 10.94
CA GLY A 60 6.17 -15.19 9.81
C GLY A 60 5.75 -14.68 8.41
N ILE A 61 5.20 -15.56 7.57
CA ILE A 61 4.94 -15.29 6.15
C ILE A 61 3.91 -14.18 5.86
N ALA A 62 3.02 -13.86 6.82
CA ALA A 62 1.98 -12.86 6.63
C ALA A 62 2.57 -11.45 6.43
N GLY A 63 3.51 -11.04 7.30
CA GLY A 63 4.16 -9.74 7.18
C GLY A 63 5.01 -9.60 5.91
N VAL A 64 5.55 -10.72 5.40
CA VAL A 64 6.29 -10.74 4.13
C VAL A 64 5.36 -10.51 2.93
N LEU A 65 4.15 -11.09 2.95
CA LEU A 65 3.14 -10.85 1.92
C LEU A 65 2.66 -9.39 1.97
N ASP A 66 2.42 -8.84 3.16
CA ASP A 66 2.03 -7.43 3.30
C ASP A 66 3.12 -6.49 2.74
N TRP A 67 4.39 -6.83 2.97
CA TRP A 67 5.49 -6.11 2.35
C TRP A 67 5.51 -6.25 0.83
N LEU A 68 5.37 -7.45 0.26
CA LEU A 68 5.39 -7.68 -1.18
C LEU A 68 4.22 -7.00 -1.93
N GLU A 69 3.03 -6.97 -1.32
CA GLU A 69 1.84 -6.34 -1.90
C GLU A 69 2.03 -4.83 -2.09
N ALA A 70 2.73 -4.19 -1.14
CA ALA A 70 3.09 -2.79 -1.21
C ALA A 70 4.09 -2.43 -2.32
N GLN A 71 4.78 -3.42 -2.91
CA GLN A 71 5.85 -3.16 -3.88
C GLN A 71 5.32 -3.09 -5.32
N SER A 72 5.56 -1.97 -5.99
CA SER A 72 5.32 -1.86 -7.44
C SER A 72 6.52 -2.29 -8.30
N GLY A 73 7.70 -2.46 -7.70
CA GLY A 73 8.89 -2.95 -8.40
C GLY A 73 8.65 -4.34 -9.00
N ARG A 74 9.21 -4.59 -10.18
CA ARG A 74 9.17 -5.88 -10.87
C ARG A 74 10.58 -6.30 -11.30
N PRO A 75 10.90 -7.59 -11.25
CA PRO A 75 10.03 -8.71 -10.85
C PRO A 75 9.76 -8.72 -9.33
N ARG A 76 8.66 -9.37 -8.92
CA ARG A 76 8.42 -9.73 -7.51
C ARG A 76 8.70 -11.22 -7.32
N THR A 77 9.38 -11.57 -6.24
CA THR A 77 9.68 -12.96 -5.90
C THR A 77 9.38 -13.28 -4.45
N LEU A 78 9.02 -14.53 -4.19
CA LEU A 78 8.92 -15.08 -2.83
C LEU A 78 9.41 -16.53 -2.86
N PHE A 79 10.22 -16.90 -1.88
CA PHE A 79 10.51 -18.26 -1.51
C PHE A 79 10.34 -18.42 0.00
N ALA A 80 9.55 -19.39 0.45
CA ALA A 80 9.44 -19.73 1.86
C ALA A 80 9.50 -21.24 2.05
N ASN A 81 10.40 -21.72 2.90
CA ASN A 81 10.50 -23.14 3.20
C ASN A 81 9.37 -23.62 4.15
N ARG A 82 9.18 -24.95 4.24
CA ARG A 82 8.02 -25.57 4.93
C ARG A 82 7.91 -25.17 6.41
N ASP A 83 9.03 -25.16 7.13
CA ASP A 83 9.10 -24.85 8.56
C ASP A 83 9.18 -23.34 8.85
N ARG A 84 9.23 -22.51 7.80
CA ARG A 84 9.38 -21.04 7.87
C ARG A 84 10.67 -20.60 8.55
N SER A 85 11.69 -21.47 8.60
CA SER A 85 13.02 -21.08 9.07
C SER A 85 13.73 -20.12 8.12
N LEU A 86 13.33 -20.12 6.84
CA LEU A 86 13.81 -19.19 5.82
C LEU A 86 12.66 -18.70 4.95
N ILE A 87 12.49 -17.38 4.90
CA ILE A 87 11.60 -16.68 3.97
C ILE A 87 12.42 -15.60 3.27
N ILE A 88 12.43 -15.60 1.94
CA ILE A 88 13.11 -14.60 1.12
C ILE A 88 12.08 -14.01 0.17
N ALA A 89 11.91 -12.70 0.18
CA ALA A 89 11.07 -11.95 -0.74
C ALA A 89 11.89 -10.89 -1.45
N GLY A 90 11.57 -10.64 -2.72
CA GLY A 90 12.33 -9.74 -3.57
C GLY A 90 11.43 -8.82 -4.38
N THR A 91 11.90 -7.60 -4.64
CA THR A 91 11.26 -6.66 -5.59
C THR A 91 12.31 -5.93 -6.42
N GLY A 92 11.99 -5.72 -7.70
CA GLY A 92 12.94 -5.19 -8.68
C GLY A 92 14.03 -6.21 -9.03
N ALA A 93 14.80 -5.94 -10.08
CA ALA A 93 15.95 -6.74 -10.44
C ALA A 93 17.23 -5.88 -10.46
N ALA A 94 18.25 -6.33 -9.74
CA ALA A 94 19.63 -5.91 -9.97
C ALA A 94 20.25 -6.72 -11.11
N HIS A 95 19.77 -7.94 -11.34
CA HIS A 95 20.15 -8.78 -12.47
C HIS A 95 19.04 -9.79 -12.78
N VAL A 96 18.72 -9.96 -14.07
CA VAL A 96 17.86 -11.04 -14.55
C VAL A 96 18.69 -11.91 -15.47
N HIS A 97 18.67 -13.20 -15.22
CA HIS A 97 19.30 -14.20 -16.07
C HIS A 97 18.23 -15.07 -16.71
N THR A 98 18.22 -15.06 -18.05
CA THR A 98 17.38 -15.91 -18.89
C THR A 98 18.29 -16.72 -19.81
N ALA A 99 18.04 -18.02 -19.92
CA ALA A 99 18.81 -18.91 -20.79
C ALA A 99 17.86 -19.76 -21.64
N GLU A 100 18.32 -20.18 -22.81
CA GLU A 100 17.63 -21.13 -23.70
C GLU A 100 18.10 -22.57 -23.47
N SER A 101 19.27 -22.77 -22.85
CA SER A 101 19.79 -24.09 -22.50
C SER A 101 20.29 -24.15 -21.06
N CYS A 102 20.23 -25.34 -20.44
CA CYS A 102 20.70 -25.52 -19.06
C CYS A 102 22.22 -25.29 -18.92
N SER A 103 23.01 -25.47 -20.00
CA SER A 103 24.48 -25.26 -20.03
C SER A 103 24.87 -23.80 -19.78
N ASP A 104 24.04 -22.86 -20.22
CA ASP A 104 24.33 -21.41 -20.21
C ASP A 104 24.06 -20.76 -18.85
N VAL A 105 23.43 -21.48 -17.93
CA VAL A 105 23.04 -20.99 -16.60
C VAL A 105 24.27 -20.78 -15.69
N VAL A 106 25.43 -21.39 -16.00
CA VAL A 106 26.53 -21.60 -15.05
C VAL A 106 27.63 -20.51 -15.00
N PRO A 107 28.12 -19.89 -16.10
CA PRO A 107 29.34 -19.08 -15.99
C PRO A 107 29.17 -17.70 -15.34
N ASP A 108 27.99 -17.07 -15.48
CA ASP A 108 27.79 -15.66 -15.10
C ASP A 108 27.18 -15.45 -13.70
N LEU A 109 26.57 -16.50 -13.13
CA LEU A 109 25.98 -16.46 -11.78
C LEU A 109 27.01 -16.70 -10.67
N GLY A 110 28.16 -17.33 -10.99
CA GLY A 110 29.11 -17.85 -10.00
C GLY A 110 30.49 -17.18 -9.94
N SER A 111 30.96 -16.50 -10.99
CA SER A 111 32.35 -16.01 -11.04
C SER A 111 32.65 -14.81 -10.12
N GLN A 112 31.63 -14.17 -9.53
CA GLN A 112 31.75 -13.09 -8.54
C GLN A 112 30.75 -13.20 -7.38
N ALA A 113 30.14 -14.36 -7.18
CA ALA A 113 29.09 -14.53 -6.16
C ALA A 113 29.70 -14.47 -4.76
N HIS A 114 29.46 -13.37 -4.06
CA HIS A 114 29.72 -13.29 -2.62
C HIS A 114 28.86 -14.34 -1.90
N GLU A 115 29.38 -14.92 -0.82
CA GLU A 115 28.76 -15.98 0.00
C GLU A 115 27.30 -15.75 0.44
N ARG A 116 26.75 -14.55 0.28
CA ARG A 116 25.47 -14.11 0.85
C ARG A 116 24.43 -13.65 -0.18
N ILE A 117 24.74 -13.70 -1.48
CA ILE A 117 23.84 -13.29 -2.56
C ILE A 117 22.94 -14.46 -2.97
N CYS A 118 21.62 -14.23 -3.10
CA CYS A 118 20.63 -15.24 -3.45
C CYS A 118 19.92 -14.90 -4.78
N TYR A 119 19.89 -15.85 -5.71
CA TYR A 119 19.05 -15.81 -6.90
C TYR A 119 17.77 -16.60 -6.65
N LEU A 120 16.62 -16.02 -7.03
CA LEU A 120 15.31 -16.68 -6.97
C LEU A 120 14.81 -16.94 -8.39
N GLY A 121 14.27 -18.13 -8.64
CA GLY A 121 13.91 -18.49 -10.00
C GLY A 121 13.45 -19.94 -10.18
N GLY A 122 13.34 -20.33 -11.45
CA GLY A 122 12.93 -21.67 -11.84
C GLY A 122 13.12 -21.95 -13.33
N ALA A 123 12.73 -23.16 -13.74
CA ALA A 123 12.78 -23.61 -15.13
C ALA A 123 11.46 -24.29 -15.55
N ARG A 124 11.29 -24.42 -16.87
CA ARG A 124 10.16 -25.18 -17.46
C ARG A 124 10.24 -26.67 -17.16
N PHE A 125 9.09 -27.34 -17.19
CA PHE A 125 8.95 -28.79 -17.05
C PHE A 125 9.75 -29.60 -18.07
N ASP A 126 9.86 -29.08 -19.29
CA ASP A 126 10.48 -29.73 -20.45
C ASP A 126 11.86 -29.15 -20.79
N SER A 127 12.49 -28.38 -19.90
CA SER A 127 13.75 -27.66 -20.16
C SER A 127 14.97 -28.57 -20.43
N GLY A 128 14.84 -29.88 -20.24
CA GLY A 128 15.88 -30.88 -20.54
C GLY A 128 15.70 -31.56 -21.90
N ASP A 129 14.62 -31.28 -22.62
CA ASP A 129 14.30 -31.89 -23.91
C ASP A 129 14.80 -31.00 -25.08
N PRO A 130 15.72 -31.48 -25.93
CA PRO A 130 16.24 -30.70 -27.05
C PRO A 130 15.18 -30.34 -28.11
N ASP A 131 14.05 -31.05 -28.17
CA ASP A 131 12.94 -30.74 -29.10
C ASP A 131 11.93 -29.73 -28.52
N ALA A 132 12.09 -29.32 -27.25
CA ALA A 132 11.20 -28.37 -26.58
C ALA A 132 11.50 -26.90 -26.97
N SER A 133 11.13 -26.52 -28.20
CA SER A 133 11.28 -25.14 -28.71
C SER A 133 10.03 -24.27 -28.56
N PHE A 134 8.86 -24.87 -28.32
CA PHE A 134 7.59 -24.16 -28.27
C PHE A 134 7.29 -23.61 -26.87
N ILE A 135 7.21 -22.29 -26.75
CA ILE A 135 6.71 -21.58 -25.56
C ILE A 135 5.38 -20.90 -25.93
N SER A 136 4.29 -21.34 -25.30
CA SER A 136 2.96 -20.75 -25.49
C SER A 136 2.90 -19.29 -25.04
N ALA A 137 1.88 -18.55 -25.50
CA ALA A 137 1.79 -17.11 -25.29
C ALA A 137 1.73 -16.72 -23.79
N GLU A 138 1.05 -17.53 -22.99
CA GLU A 138 0.88 -17.36 -21.54
C GLU A 138 2.18 -17.55 -20.74
N TRP A 139 3.14 -18.32 -21.27
CA TRP A 139 4.42 -18.60 -20.60
C TRP A 139 5.60 -17.75 -21.11
N ARG A 140 5.42 -16.93 -22.14
CA ARG A 140 6.51 -16.12 -22.77
C ARG A 140 7.29 -15.27 -21.78
N ALA A 141 6.63 -14.70 -20.77
CA ALA A 141 7.27 -13.82 -19.78
C ALA A 141 8.30 -14.55 -18.88
N PHE A 142 8.27 -15.89 -18.86
CA PHE A 142 9.13 -16.72 -18.01
C PHE A 142 10.27 -17.38 -18.78
N GLY A 143 10.20 -17.49 -20.12
CA GLY A 143 11.23 -18.17 -20.92
C GLY A 143 11.42 -19.65 -20.55
N GLN A 144 12.58 -20.22 -20.89
CA GLN A 144 12.95 -21.59 -20.47
C GLN A 144 13.51 -21.64 -19.04
N PHE A 145 14.38 -20.69 -18.72
CA PHE A 145 14.97 -20.49 -17.40
C PHE A 145 14.79 -19.02 -17.01
N TYR A 146 14.39 -18.76 -15.76
CA TYR A 146 14.28 -17.41 -15.23
C TYR A 146 14.83 -17.34 -13.81
N TRP A 147 15.97 -16.67 -13.64
CA TRP A 147 16.60 -16.42 -12.35
C TRP A 147 16.81 -14.93 -12.15
N VAL A 148 16.43 -14.41 -10.99
CA VAL A 148 16.59 -12.99 -10.67
C VAL A 148 17.36 -12.80 -9.36
N LEU A 149 18.29 -11.84 -9.41
CA LEU A 149 18.86 -11.18 -8.25
C LEU A 149 17.97 -9.98 -7.87
N PRO A 150 17.20 -10.05 -6.77
CA PRO A 150 16.28 -8.99 -6.41
C PRO A 150 17.02 -7.69 -6.10
N ARG A 151 16.48 -6.54 -6.52
CA ARG A 151 17.08 -5.24 -6.20
C ARG A 151 16.92 -4.89 -4.73
N VAL A 152 15.73 -5.15 -4.17
CA VAL A 152 15.47 -5.06 -2.74
C VAL A 152 15.04 -6.44 -2.27
N GLU A 153 15.77 -6.99 -1.32
CA GLU A 153 15.55 -8.32 -0.74
C GLU A 153 15.16 -8.18 0.74
N LEU A 154 14.04 -8.77 1.11
CA LEU A 154 13.60 -8.95 2.48
C LEU A 154 13.78 -10.42 2.87
N THR A 155 14.58 -10.66 3.89
CA THR A 155 14.88 -12.02 4.39
C THR A 155 14.44 -12.16 5.84
N VAL A 156 13.61 -13.16 6.15
CA VAL A 156 13.20 -13.51 7.51
C VAL A 156 13.86 -14.83 7.90
N ARG A 157 14.59 -14.84 9.01
CA ARG A 157 15.25 -16.03 9.57
C ARG A 157 14.73 -16.32 10.98
N ALA A 158 14.64 -17.60 11.31
CA ALA A 158 14.42 -18.05 12.68
C ALA A 158 15.78 -18.30 13.35
N ASP A 159 16.31 -17.30 14.04
CA ASP A 159 17.62 -17.39 14.68
C ASP A 159 17.53 -17.90 16.13
N SER A 160 18.27 -18.97 16.41
CA SER A 160 18.66 -19.36 17.76
C SER A 160 19.85 -18.51 18.20
N TRP A 161 19.57 -17.33 18.75
CA TRP A 161 20.47 -16.41 19.48
C TRP A 161 21.78 -15.95 18.79
N GLY A 162 21.94 -14.62 18.72
CA GLY A 162 23.22 -13.94 18.94
C GLY A 162 23.99 -13.46 17.71
N ARG A 163 23.48 -12.42 17.03
CA ARG A 163 24.20 -11.28 16.38
C ARG A 163 23.38 -10.77 15.18
N ALA A 164 22.68 -9.65 15.36
CA ALA A 164 22.29 -8.83 14.22
C ALA A 164 23.56 -8.22 13.64
N ARG A 165 24.01 -8.68 12.47
CA ARG A 165 25.13 -8.07 11.76
C ARG A 165 24.55 -7.25 10.62
N THR A 166 24.74 -5.94 10.64
CA THR A 166 24.62 -5.10 9.45
C THR A 166 25.82 -5.38 8.56
N ALA A 167 25.69 -6.18 7.51
CA ALA A 167 26.73 -6.28 6.50
C ALA A 167 26.46 -5.22 5.41
N SER A 168 27.10 -4.06 5.54
CA SER A 168 27.40 -3.23 4.38
C SER A 168 28.68 -3.77 3.78
N ASN A 169 28.65 -4.32 2.56
CA ASN A 169 29.92 -4.50 1.83
C ASN A 169 30.34 -3.14 1.27
N LEU A 170 30.86 -2.29 2.16
CA LEU A 170 31.75 -1.18 1.85
C LEU A 170 33.17 -1.74 2.00
N GLN A 171 33.79 -2.17 0.90
CA GLN A 171 35.24 -2.32 0.89
C GLN A 171 35.85 -0.93 0.68
N TRP A 172 36.30 -0.35 1.78
CA TRP A 172 37.19 0.81 1.83
C TRP A 172 38.60 0.23 1.82
N GLU A 173 39.39 0.46 0.77
CA GLU A 173 40.82 0.18 0.85
C GLU A 173 41.53 1.31 1.57
N ASN A 174 42.31 0.90 2.57
CA ASN A 174 43.34 1.58 3.36
C ASN A 174 42.94 2.28 4.67
N ASN A 175 43.38 1.60 5.73
CA ASN A 175 43.66 1.99 7.12
C ASN A 175 42.54 1.94 8.17
N SER A 176 42.47 0.76 8.77
CA SER A 176 42.21 0.46 10.19
C SER A 176 40.88 0.90 10.81
N VAL A 177 39.94 -0.04 10.86
CA VAL A 177 39.18 -0.30 12.10
C VAL A 177 39.10 -1.83 12.27
N GLU A 178 39.86 -2.36 13.22
CA GLU A 178 39.74 -3.75 13.67
C GLU A 178 38.36 -3.96 14.31
N THR A 179 37.55 -4.87 13.75
CA THR A 179 36.45 -5.50 14.51
C THR A 179 36.84 -6.93 14.86
N ALA A 180 37.61 -7.06 15.92
CA ALA A 180 37.78 -8.31 16.66
C ALA A 180 37.17 -8.14 18.05
N THR A 181 36.13 -8.92 18.37
CA THR A 181 35.86 -9.36 19.73
C THR A 181 35.24 -10.77 19.70
N THR A 182 36.09 -11.72 20.05
CA THR A 182 35.76 -13.07 20.53
C THR A 182 35.87 -13.08 22.05
N ALA A 183 34.85 -13.62 22.74
CA ALA A 183 34.84 -14.30 24.06
C ALA A 183 33.38 -14.24 24.57
N SER A 184 32.80 -15.19 25.30
CA SER A 184 33.09 -16.57 25.67
C SER A 184 31.76 -17.11 26.24
N ASP A 185 31.49 -18.40 26.07
CA ASP A 185 30.42 -19.12 26.76
C ASP A 185 30.51 -18.93 28.29
N ASP A 186 29.40 -18.57 28.95
CA ASP A 186 28.99 -19.23 30.18
C ASP A 186 27.49 -19.02 30.47
N SER A 187 26.98 -19.82 31.38
CA SER A 187 25.71 -20.51 31.35
C SER A 187 24.61 -19.91 32.26
N ARG A 188 23.34 -20.25 31.90
CA ARG A 188 22.11 -20.31 32.74
C ARG A 188 21.57 -19.01 33.37
N SER A 189 20.37 -18.59 32.94
CA SER A 189 19.12 -18.81 33.71
C SER A 189 17.89 -18.15 33.06
N ARG A 190 16.73 -18.63 33.50
CA ARG A 190 15.39 -18.54 32.89
C ARG A 190 14.78 -17.13 32.93
N GLY A 191 14.17 -16.75 31.82
CA GLY A 191 13.16 -15.68 31.74
C GLY A 191 12.60 -15.63 30.32
N SER A 192 11.46 -16.28 30.07
CA SER A 192 10.82 -16.32 28.76
C SER A 192 10.33 -14.93 28.34
N ARG A 193 11.13 -14.25 27.51
CA ARG A 193 10.77 -13.06 26.70
C ARG A 193 10.32 -13.50 25.29
N PRO A 194 9.53 -12.68 24.57
CA PRO A 194 8.80 -13.11 23.37
C PRO A 194 9.72 -13.48 22.20
N ARG A 195 9.32 -14.51 21.45
CA ARG A 195 9.93 -14.97 20.19
C ARG A 195 9.74 -13.90 19.10
N GLY A 196 10.69 -12.97 18.94
CA GLY A 196 10.76 -12.09 17.77
C GLY A 196 11.44 -12.80 16.60
N SER A 197 11.00 -12.53 15.36
CA SER A 197 11.72 -12.94 14.15
C SER A 197 12.60 -11.79 13.67
N ASN A 198 13.84 -12.08 13.28
CA ASN A 198 14.70 -11.10 12.66
C ASN A 198 14.38 -10.97 11.16
N ILE A 199 14.10 -9.74 10.75
CA ILE A 199 13.83 -9.36 9.37
C ILE A 199 15.02 -8.54 8.90
N VAL A 200 15.66 -8.97 7.83
CA VAL A 200 16.78 -8.25 7.21
C VAL A 200 16.27 -7.65 5.91
N LEU A 201 16.32 -6.32 5.81
CA LEU A 201 16.07 -5.60 4.57
C LEU A 201 17.41 -5.29 3.91
N SER A 202 17.57 -5.62 2.65
CA SER A 202 18.81 -5.35 1.92
C SER A 202 18.58 -4.80 0.52
N VAL A 203 19.47 -3.92 0.09
CA VAL A 203 19.50 -3.34 -1.26
C VAL A 203 20.73 -3.89 -1.97
N GLN A 204 20.51 -4.40 -3.18
CA GLN A 204 21.54 -4.95 -4.05
C GLN A 204 21.60 -4.11 -5.33
N MET A 205 22.81 -3.68 -5.70
CA MET A 205 23.06 -2.92 -6.93
C MET A 205 24.17 -3.62 -7.73
N ARG A 206 23.97 -3.80 -9.03
CA ARG A 206 24.96 -4.41 -9.93
C ARG A 206 25.40 -3.41 -10.99
N TRP A 207 26.67 -3.01 -11.02
CA TRP A 207 27.17 -1.97 -11.96
C TRP A 207 28.47 -2.38 -12.65
N ARG A 208 28.76 -1.74 -13.80
CA ARG A 208 30.02 -1.85 -14.55
C ARG A 208 30.51 -0.44 -14.92
N GLY A 209 30.97 0.30 -13.90
CA GLY A 209 31.46 1.68 -14.02
C GLY A 209 30.51 2.77 -13.48
N ALA A 210 30.96 4.03 -13.48
CA ALA A 210 30.31 5.15 -12.78
C ALA A 210 28.91 5.53 -13.32
N ARG A 211 28.72 5.53 -14.66
CA ARG A 211 27.40 5.82 -15.26
C ARG A 211 26.36 4.76 -14.92
N ALA A 212 26.74 3.48 -14.99
CA ALA A 212 25.86 2.37 -14.61
C ALA A 212 25.53 2.42 -13.10
N TRP A 213 26.47 2.83 -12.26
CA TRP A 213 26.24 3.02 -10.83
C TRP A 213 25.20 4.10 -10.54
N LEU A 214 25.24 5.25 -11.22
CA LEU A 214 24.24 6.32 -11.05
C LEU A 214 22.82 5.84 -11.43
N ALA A 215 22.70 5.11 -12.54
CA ALA A 215 21.42 4.57 -12.99
C ALA A 215 20.86 3.54 -12.00
N GLU A 216 21.69 2.61 -11.53
CA GLU A 216 21.29 1.60 -10.53
C GLU A 216 20.94 2.22 -9.18
N ARG A 217 21.70 3.23 -8.74
CA ARG A 217 21.43 3.98 -7.50
C ARG A 217 20.10 4.73 -7.58
N ALA A 218 19.85 5.45 -8.67
CA ALA A 218 18.59 6.16 -8.88
C ALA A 218 17.40 5.20 -8.83
N SER A 219 17.53 4.06 -9.51
CA SER A 219 16.47 3.05 -9.56
C SER A 219 16.27 2.30 -8.23
N ALA A 220 17.33 2.12 -7.42
CA ALA A 220 17.23 1.62 -6.06
C ALA A 220 16.54 2.61 -5.12
N LEU A 221 16.87 3.91 -5.22
CA LEU A 221 16.23 4.98 -4.44
C LEU A 221 14.74 5.10 -4.77
N GLU A 222 14.39 4.97 -6.06
CA GLU A 222 13.00 4.92 -6.52
C GLU A 222 12.25 3.73 -5.92
N ALA A 223 12.84 2.53 -5.96
CA ALA A 223 12.24 1.33 -5.35
C ALA A 223 12.03 1.50 -3.83
N LEU A 224 13.02 2.07 -3.13
CA LEU A 224 12.92 2.36 -1.69
C LEU A 224 11.83 3.39 -1.36
N SER A 225 11.60 4.39 -2.22
CA SER A 225 10.59 5.43 -2.00
C SER A 225 9.15 4.89 -1.98
N ARG A 226 8.95 3.67 -2.50
CA ARG A 226 7.66 2.99 -2.60
C ARG A 226 7.42 2.00 -1.46
N LEU A 227 8.32 1.92 -0.48
CA LEU A 227 8.20 1.09 0.70
C LEU A 227 7.16 1.67 1.69
N ARG A 228 5.86 1.45 1.43
CA ARG A 228 4.80 1.71 2.41
C ARG A 228 3.96 0.45 2.59
N PRO A 229 3.85 -0.15 3.78
CA PRO A 229 2.92 -1.25 4.00
C PRO A 229 1.48 -0.77 3.73
N SER A 230 0.94 -1.11 2.56
CA SER A 230 -0.48 -0.96 2.26
C SER A 230 -1.16 -2.22 2.76
N ILE A 231 -1.74 -2.15 3.95
CA ILE A 231 -2.64 -3.20 4.42
C ILE A 231 -3.96 -2.94 3.69
N THR A 232 -4.15 -3.65 2.59
CA THR A 232 -5.45 -3.76 1.96
C THR A 232 -5.80 -5.24 1.97
N LYS A 233 -6.51 -5.70 3.00
CA LYS A 233 -7.13 -7.02 2.98
C LYS A 233 -8.27 -6.99 1.98
N MET A 234 -7.94 -7.18 0.72
CA MET A 234 -8.96 -7.41 -0.28
C MET A 234 -9.67 -8.74 0.05
N SER A 235 -10.96 -8.64 0.39
CA SER A 235 -11.82 -9.82 0.52
C SER A 235 -11.91 -10.53 -0.83
N MET A 236 -11.62 -11.84 -0.84
CA MET A 236 -11.71 -12.65 -2.06
C MET A 236 -13.10 -13.20 -2.34
N LYS A 237 -14.07 -12.92 -1.47
CA LYS A 237 -15.47 -13.29 -1.72
C LYS A 237 -15.99 -12.54 -2.94
N GLY A 238 -16.61 -13.28 -3.87
CA GLY A 238 -17.20 -12.74 -5.10
C GLY A 238 -16.26 -12.28 -6.18
N LEU A 239 -14.96 -12.60 -6.07
CA LEU A 239 -14.00 -12.25 -7.10
C LEU A 239 -14.10 -13.10 -8.36
N LEU A 240 -14.72 -14.28 -8.32
CA LEU A 240 -14.83 -15.15 -9.48
C LEU A 240 -15.95 -14.66 -10.40
N SER A 241 -15.60 -14.27 -11.63
CA SER A 241 -16.58 -13.96 -12.67
C SER A 241 -16.98 -15.21 -13.46
N ARG A 242 -16.02 -16.09 -13.75
CA ARG A 242 -16.25 -17.30 -14.54
C ARG A 242 -15.27 -18.40 -14.17
N ARG A 243 -15.69 -19.66 -14.25
CA ARG A 243 -14.81 -20.82 -14.15
C ARG A 243 -15.04 -21.72 -15.35
N SER A 244 -13.97 -22.06 -16.06
CA SER A 244 -13.99 -22.97 -17.19
C SER A 244 -12.90 -24.01 -17.06
N GLU A 245 -13.19 -25.24 -17.50
CA GLU A 245 -12.20 -26.31 -17.52
C GLU A 245 -11.60 -26.41 -18.94
N SER A 246 -10.29 -26.61 -19.04
CA SER A 246 -9.65 -26.75 -20.36
C SER A 246 -10.00 -28.07 -21.04
N VAL A 247 -10.39 -29.08 -20.26
CA VAL A 247 -10.78 -30.41 -20.75
C VAL A 247 -12.00 -30.90 -19.97
N SER A 248 -13.01 -31.39 -20.69
CA SER A 248 -14.19 -32.02 -20.08
C SER A 248 -13.80 -33.31 -19.35
N GLN A 249 -14.64 -33.72 -18.41
CA GLN A 249 -14.47 -34.98 -17.70
C GLN A 249 -14.31 -36.17 -18.66
N ASP A 250 -15.21 -36.33 -19.64
CA ASP A 250 -15.16 -37.41 -20.63
C ASP A 250 -13.84 -37.45 -21.43
N SER A 251 -13.30 -36.27 -21.79
CA SER A 251 -12.05 -36.16 -22.53
C SER A 251 -10.83 -36.44 -21.65
N PHE A 252 -10.88 -36.12 -20.36
CA PHE A 252 -9.85 -36.54 -19.42
C PHE A 252 -9.87 -38.05 -19.19
N GLU A 253 -11.05 -38.64 -18.98
CA GLU A 253 -11.22 -40.08 -18.79
C GLU A 253 -10.78 -40.88 -20.02
N GLY A 254 -11.06 -40.38 -21.22
CA GLY A 254 -10.54 -40.94 -22.47
C GLY A 254 -9.01 -41.02 -22.47
N ARG A 255 -8.33 -39.96 -22.05
CA ARG A 255 -6.86 -39.94 -21.97
C ARG A 255 -6.30 -40.91 -20.94
N VAL A 256 -6.99 -41.09 -19.80
CA VAL A 256 -6.59 -42.13 -18.82
C VAL A 256 -6.65 -43.52 -19.46
N ARG A 257 -7.69 -43.81 -20.25
CA ARG A 257 -7.81 -45.10 -20.98
C ARG A 257 -6.70 -45.27 -22.02
N ASP A 258 -6.35 -44.22 -22.75
CA ASP A 258 -5.25 -44.27 -23.74
C ASP A 258 -3.89 -44.55 -23.06
N ILE A 259 -3.64 -43.94 -21.90
CA ILE A 259 -2.42 -44.20 -21.10
C ILE A 259 -2.42 -45.64 -20.59
N LEU A 260 -3.54 -46.16 -20.09
CA LEU A 260 -3.63 -47.54 -19.62
C LEU A 260 -3.34 -48.54 -20.75
N SER A 261 -3.83 -48.28 -21.96
CA SER A 261 -3.50 -49.10 -23.13
C SER A 261 -2.01 -49.08 -23.46
N ALA A 262 -1.33 -47.93 -23.31
CA ALA A 262 0.12 -47.81 -23.52
C ALA A 262 0.93 -48.51 -22.41
N ILE A 263 0.38 -48.60 -21.19
CA ILE A 263 0.95 -49.39 -20.09
C ILE A 263 0.81 -50.89 -20.36
N GLU A 264 -0.36 -51.33 -20.84
CA GLU A 264 -0.61 -52.73 -21.19
C GLU A 264 0.29 -53.22 -22.35
N SER A 265 0.72 -52.32 -23.24
CA SER A 265 1.64 -52.62 -24.33
C SER A 265 3.12 -52.44 -23.99
N ASP A 266 3.47 -52.24 -22.70
CA ASP A 266 4.84 -51.98 -22.21
C ASP A 266 5.54 -50.76 -22.85
N GLU A 267 4.78 -49.81 -23.44
CA GLU A 267 5.35 -48.59 -24.03
C GLU A 267 5.78 -47.59 -22.94
N VAL A 268 5.00 -47.54 -21.86
CA VAL A 268 5.23 -46.73 -20.66
C VAL A 268 4.88 -47.55 -19.41
N GLN A 269 5.55 -47.29 -18.29
CA GLN A 269 5.24 -47.91 -16.99
C GLN A 269 4.34 -47.02 -16.12
N LYS A 270 4.48 -45.70 -16.28
CA LYS A 270 3.71 -44.68 -15.56
C LYS A 270 3.67 -43.43 -16.42
N VAL A 271 2.53 -42.73 -16.47
CA VAL A 271 2.44 -41.38 -17.03
C VAL A 271 1.61 -40.51 -16.10
N VAL A 272 2.03 -39.27 -15.85
CA VAL A 272 1.28 -38.33 -15.02
C VAL A 272 0.45 -37.43 -15.93
N ALA A 273 -0.86 -37.67 -15.97
CA ALA A 273 -1.80 -36.86 -16.73
C ALA A 273 -2.23 -35.63 -15.92
N ALA A 274 -2.19 -34.45 -16.53
CA ALA A 274 -2.59 -33.19 -15.92
C ALA A 274 -3.82 -32.57 -16.59
N ARG A 275 -4.49 -31.69 -15.84
CA ARG A 275 -5.52 -30.79 -16.35
C ARG A 275 -5.32 -29.38 -15.81
N THR A 276 -5.98 -28.41 -16.42
CA THR A 276 -6.02 -27.04 -15.93
C THR A 276 -7.45 -26.53 -15.78
N VAL A 277 -7.68 -25.74 -14.74
CA VAL A 277 -8.92 -25.01 -14.51
C VAL A 277 -8.62 -23.53 -14.64
N THR A 278 -9.30 -22.86 -15.56
CA THR A 278 -9.19 -21.41 -15.72
C THR A 278 -10.26 -20.72 -14.90
N MET A 279 -9.83 -19.81 -14.02
CA MET A 279 -10.69 -18.96 -13.20
C MET A 279 -10.51 -17.53 -13.68
N GLU A 280 -11.59 -16.92 -14.15
CA GLU A 280 -11.62 -15.50 -14.49
C GLU A 280 -12.15 -14.70 -13.31
N LEU A 281 -11.50 -13.58 -13.04
CA LEU A 281 -11.79 -12.70 -11.94
C LEU A 281 -12.53 -11.44 -12.41
N ALA A 282 -13.53 -11.03 -11.64
CA ALA A 282 -14.38 -9.88 -11.90
C ALA A 282 -13.61 -8.55 -11.91
N LYS A 283 -12.50 -8.48 -11.17
CA LYS A 283 -11.58 -7.33 -11.14
C LYS A 283 -10.13 -7.83 -11.22
N GLU A 284 -9.23 -6.92 -11.56
CA GLU A 284 -7.79 -7.18 -11.42
C GLU A 284 -7.45 -7.44 -9.95
N VAL A 285 -6.68 -8.50 -9.72
CA VAL A 285 -6.23 -8.90 -8.40
C VAL A 285 -4.72 -8.95 -8.38
N ASP A 286 -4.13 -8.42 -7.33
CA ASP A 286 -2.70 -8.59 -7.10
C ASP A 286 -2.38 -10.06 -6.78
N VAL A 287 -1.31 -10.60 -7.38
CA VAL A 287 -0.91 -11.99 -7.15
C VAL A 287 -0.61 -12.28 -5.67
N VAL A 288 -0.16 -11.28 -4.91
CA VAL A 288 0.10 -11.42 -3.47
C VAL A 288 -1.20 -11.61 -2.69
N ALA A 289 -2.29 -10.95 -3.10
CA ALA A 289 -3.61 -11.17 -2.52
C ALA A 289 -4.15 -12.59 -2.81
N ILE A 290 -3.92 -13.10 -4.03
CA ILE A 290 -4.21 -14.51 -4.37
C ILE A 290 -3.43 -15.43 -3.45
N LEU A 291 -2.12 -15.21 -3.31
CA LEU A 291 -1.27 -16.04 -2.47
C LEU A 291 -1.69 -15.99 -1.00
N ARG A 292 -2.08 -14.82 -0.48
CA ARG A 292 -2.59 -14.64 0.90
C ARG A 292 -3.88 -15.41 1.15
N HIS A 293 -4.80 -15.40 0.19
CA HIS A 293 -6.06 -16.16 0.29
C HIS A 293 -5.84 -17.66 0.27
N VAL A 294 -5.05 -18.12 -0.71
CA VAL A 294 -4.67 -19.52 -0.83
C VAL A 294 -3.82 -19.96 0.38
N ALA A 295 -3.15 -19.03 1.06
CA ALA A 295 -2.36 -19.27 2.27
C ALA A 295 -3.18 -19.54 3.55
N GLY A 296 -4.52 -19.44 3.51
CA GLY A 296 -5.42 -19.36 4.66
C GLY A 296 -5.27 -20.45 5.75
N LYS A 297 -4.74 -20.03 6.90
CA LYS A 297 -4.78 -20.58 8.28
C LYS A 297 -4.20 -21.97 8.61
N ASN A 298 -3.71 -22.81 7.68
CA ASN A 298 -3.06 -24.08 8.10
C ASN A 298 -2.03 -24.69 7.12
N LEU A 299 -0.96 -23.95 6.80
CA LEU A 299 0.06 -24.38 5.82
C LEU A 299 1.48 -24.45 6.38
N LYS A 300 1.65 -25.04 7.58
CA LYS A 300 2.99 -25.33 8.16
C LYS A 300 3.76 -26.44 7.41
N ARG A 301 3.36 -26.79 6.17
CA ARG A 301 3.80 -28.01 5.46
C ARG A 301 4.05 -27.81 3.96
N HIS A 302 3.97 -26.59 3.44
CA HIS A 302 4.18 -26.27 2.02
C HIS A 302 5.32 -25.27 1.83
N TYR A 303 6.10 -25.48 0.78
CA TYR A 303 6.92 -24.43 0.20
C TYR A 303 6.03 -23.41 -0.49
N PHE A 304 6.42 -22.14 -0.41
CA PHE A 304 5.78 -21.05 -1.14
C PHE A 304 6.76 -20.55 -2.17
N PHE A 305 6.32 -20.46 -3.41
CA PHE A 305 7.07 -19.84 -4.48
C PHE A 305 6.17 -18.84 -5.21
N LEU A 306 6.70 -17.63 -5.44
CA LEU A 306 6.12 -16.61 -6.30
C LEU A 306 7.21 -16.11 -7.24
N LEU A 307 6.89 -16.00 -8.52
CA LEU A 307 7.67 -15.28 -9.51
C LEU A 307 6.72 -14.46 -10.37
N GLU A 308 6.82 -13.15 -10.32
CA GLU A 308 6.09 -12.22 -11.18
C GLU A 308 7.10 -11.39 -11.98
N PRO A 309 7.48 -11.82 -13.19
CA PRO A 309 8.43 -11.11 -14.05
C PRO A 309 8.00 -9.67 -14.35
N GLN A 310 6.71 -9.50 -14.63
CA GLN A 310 6.09 -8.25 -15.05
C GLN A 310 4.64 -8.18 -14.55
N VAL A 311 4.06 -6.98 -14.56
CA VAL A 311 2.66 -6.78 -14.15
C VAL A 311 1.74 -7.66 -15.01
N GLY A 312 0.89 -8.44 -14.35
CA GLY A 312 -0.07 -9.31 -15.03
C GLY A 312 0.46 -10.66 -15.48
N SER A 313 1.73 -10.99 -15.27
CA SER A 313 2.25 -12.35 -15.51
C SER A 313 2.93 -12.84 -14.25
N ALA A 314 2.29 -13.75 -13.51
CA ALA A 314 2.86 -14.28 -12.27
C ALA A 314 2.63 -15.79 -12.14
N PHE A 315 3.62 -16.50 -11.63
CA PHE A 315 3.51 -17.90 -11.31
C PHE A 315 3.61 -18.11 -9.81
N VAL A 316 2.63 -18.82 -9.25
CA VAL A 316 2.57 -19.14 -7.82
C VAL A 316 2.51 -20.64 -7.63
N SER A 317 3.26 -21.17 -6.67
CA SER A 317 3.31 -22.59 -6.36
C SER A 317 3.27 -22.84 -4.86
N LEU A 318 2.49 -23.86 -4.47
CA LEU A 318 2.34 -24.30 -3.09
C LEU A 318 2.58 -25.80 -3.02
N THR A 319 3.85 -26.16 -3.04
CA THR A 319 4.28 -27.55 -3.17
C THR A 319 4.69 -28.16 -1.83
N PRO A 320 4.33 -29.43 -1.54
CA PRO A 320 4.87 -30.16 -0.41
C PRO A 320 6.23 -30.78 -0.71
N GLU A 321 6.65 -30.81 -1.98
CA GLU A 321 7.74 -31.64 -2.51
C GLU A 321 9.01 -30.83 -2.74
N ARG A 322 10.09 -31.26 -2.08
CA ARG A 322 11.44 -30.77 -2.34
C ARG A 322 12.04 -31.60 -3.47
N LEU A 323 12.53 -30.94 -4.51
CA LEU A 323 13.33 -31.58 -5.55
C LEU A 323 14.73 -31.90 -5.00
N CYS A 324 15.42 -30.85 -4.53
CA CYS A 324 16.70 -31.01 -3.87
C CYS A 324 16.97 -29.87 -2.87
N LYS A 325 17.81 -30.14 -1.89
CA LYS A 325 18.51 -29.14 -1.08
C LYS A 325 19.98 -29.51 -1.13
N VAL A 326 20.84 -28.57 -1.47
CA VAL A 326 22.29 -28.74 -1.53
C VAL A 326 22.94 -27.75 -0.58
N SER A 327 23.83 -28.21 0.29
CA SER A 327 24.62 -27.37 1.19
C SER A 327 26.02 -27.94 1.30
N GLY A 328 27.00 -27.29 0.68
CA GLY A 328 28.33 -27.88 0.51
C GLY A 328 28.25 -29.20 -0.28
N GLN A 329 28.65 -30.31 0.34
CA GLN A 329 28.60 -31.66 -0.24
C GLN A 329 27.34 -32.46 0.14
N ASP A 330 26.52 -31.96 1.07
CA ASP A 330 25.30 -32.63 1.51
C ASP A 330 24.13 -32.34 0.56
N MET A 331 23.40 -33.40 0.21
CA MET A 331 22.25 -33.37 -0.68
C MET A 331 21.04 -34.04 -0.03
N TRP A 332 19.88 -33.38 -0.05
CA TRP A 332 18.61 -33.95 0.40
C TRP A 332 17.58 -33.91 -0.72
N THR A 333 16.86 -35.03 -0.93
CA THR A 333 15.76 -35.14 -1.89
C THR A 333 14.61 -35.97 -1.31
N GLU A 334 13.44 -35.93 -1.93
CA GLU A 334 12.21 -36.56 -1.43
C GLU A 334 11.48 -37.30 -2.55
N ALA A 335 10.99 -38.52 -2.26
CA ALA A 335 10.03 -39.20 -3.10
C ALA A 335 8.62 -38.97 -2.52
N VAL A 336 7.73 -38.37 -3.30
CA VAL A 336 6.34 -38.09 -2.91
C VAL A 336 5.40 -38.59 -4.01
N ALA A 337 4.66 -39.66 -3.74
CA ALA A 337 3.71 -40.29 -4.67
C ALA A 337 2.76 -41.23 -3.92
N GLY A 338 1.61 -41.58 -4.49
CA GLY A 338 0.53 -42.28 -3.79
C GLY A 338 -0.33 -41.32 -2.97
N THR A 339 -1.50 -40.97 -3.51
CA THR A 339 -2.41 -39.94 -2.97
C THR A 339 -3.69 -40.56 -2.45
N TRP A 340 -4.20 -40.10 -1.30
CA TRP A 340 -5.57 -40.41 -0.85
C TRP A 340 -6.31 -39.17 -0.35
N PRO A 341 -7.65 -39.15 -0.40
CA PRO A 341 -8.45 -38.18 0.34
C PRO A 341 -8.15 -38.24 1.84
N ILE A 342 -8.08 -37.09 2.51
CA ILE A 342 -7.79 -37.06 3.95
C ILE A 342 -8.84 -37.80 4.80
N ALA A 343 -10.10 -37.80 4.35
CA ALA A 343 -11.18 -38.52 5.02
C ALA A 343 -10.93 -40.03 5.10
N GLU A 344 -10.24 -40.61 4.11
CA GLU A 344 -9.90 -42.02 4.11
C GLU A 344 -8.80 -42.33 5.12
N PHE A 345 -7.76 -41.48 5.18
CA PHE A 345 -6.74 -41.55 6.23
C PHE A 345 -7.35 -41.46 7.64
N GLU A 346 -8.30 -40.54 7.86
CA GLU A 346 -8.96 -40.36 9.15
C GLU A 346 -9.81 -41.56 9.56
N LYS A 347 -10.33 -42.31 8.58
CA LYS A 347 -11.18 -43.49 8.82
C LYS A 347 -10.39 -44.73 9.23
N ILE A 348 -9.27 -45.02 8.56
CA ILE A 348 -8.54 -46.30 8.73
C ILE A 348 -7.15 -46.16 9.34
N GLY A 349 -6.59 -44.96 9.39
CA GLY A 349 -5.26 -44.68 9.94
C GLY A 349 -4.09 -45.13 9.06
N GLU A 350 -2.89 -44.67 9.38
CA GLU A 350 -1.67 -44.81 8.56
C GLU A 350 -1.30 -46.27 8.23
N ALA A 351 -1.25 -47.14 9.25
CA ALA A 351 -0.82 -48.52 9.08
C ALA A 351 -1.78 -49.36 8.22
N ALA A 352 -3.09 -49.06 8.25
CA ALA A 352 -4.08 -49.75 7.43
C ALA A 352 -4.11 -49.18 6.00
N LEU A 353 -3.98 -47.86 5.84
CA LEU A 353 -3.93 -47.19 4.53
C LEU A 353 -2.75 -47.65 3.69
N LEU A 354 -1.57 -47.80 4.32
CA LEU A 354 -0.38 -48.31 3.65
C LEU A 354 -0.51 -49.79 3.22
N ARG A 355 -1.47 -50.55 3.78
CA ARG A 355 -1.75 -51.95 3.41
C ARG A 355 -2.91 -52.10 2.42
N SER A 356 -3.75 -51.07 2.25
CA SER A 356 -5.05 -51.21 1.57
C SER A 356 -5.02 -50.98 0.06
N SER A 357 -3.99 -50.35 -0.50
CA SER A 357 -3.91 -50.04 -1.95
C SER A 357 -2.60 -50.51 -2.56
N GLU A 358 -2.66 -51.55 -3.39
CA GLU A 358 -1.53 -52.02 -4.19
C GLU A 358 -1.12 -50.98 -5.25
N LYS A 359 -2.09 -50.29 -5.85
CA LYS A 359 -1.90 -49.18 -6.81
C LYS A 359 -1.01 -48.07 -6.26
N HIS A 360 -1.39 -47.44 -5.14
CA HIS A 360 -0.65 -46.29 -4.61
C HIS A 360 0.75 -46.66 -4.07
N ASN A 361 0.91 -47.89 -3.58
CA ASN A 361 2.22 -48.42 -3.19
C ASN A 361 3.12 -48.63 -4.42
N SER A 362 2.58 -49.20 -5.50
CA SER A 362 3.29 -49.35 -6.77
C SER A 362 3.70 -47.99 -7.35
N GLU A 363 2.77 -47.02 -7.38
CA GLU A 363 3.04 -45.66 -7.84
C GLU A 363 4.20 -44.98 -7.07
N HIS A 364 4.26 -45.20 -5.75
CA HIS A 364 5.33 -44.70 -4.90
C HIS A 364 6.66 -45.43 -5.13
N GLN A 365 6.63 -46.75 -5.27
CA GLN A 365 7.82 -47.58 -5.45
C GLN A 365 8.59 -47.20 -6.72
N VAL A 366 7.87 -46.92 -7.81
CA VAL A 366 8.46 -46.45 -9.08
C VAL A 366 9.31 -45.18 -8.89
N VAL A 367 8.86 -44.25 -8.04
CA VAL A 367 9.60 -43.02 -7.74
C VAL A 367 10.81 -43.30 -6.84
N VAL A 368 10.66 -44.19 -5.86
CA VAL A 368 11.72 -44.61 -4.94
C VAL A 368 12.89 -45.25 -5.71
N ASP A 369 12.61 -46.18 -6.62
CA ASP A 369 13.63 -46.91 -7.36
C ASP A 369 14.45 -45.97 -8.25
N TYR A 370 13.77 -45.02 -8.89
CA TYR A 370 14.42 -44.00 -9.72
C TYR A 370 15.33 -43.06 -8.89
N VAL A 371 14.83 -42.51 -7.78
CA VAL A 371 15.62 -41.63 -6.90
C VAL A 371 16.85 -42.35 -6.35
N CYS A 372 16.70 -43.62 -5.93
CA CYS A 372 17.81 -44.44 -5.45
C CYS A 372 18.85 -44.71 -6.55
N GLY A 373 18.41 -45.03 -7.77
CA GLY A 373 19.30 -45.26 -8.91
C GLY A 373 20.10 -44.01 -9.25
N LEU A 374 19.45 -42.85 -9.29
CA LEU A 374 20.05 -41.57 -9.66
C LEU A 374 21.04 -41.06 -8.61
N LEU A 375 20.73 -41.16 -7.31
CA LEU A 375 21.65 -40.74 -6.25
C LEU A 375 22.95 -41.57 -6.20
N ARG A 376 22.92 -42.83 -6.66
CA ARG A 376 24.13 -43.69 -6.76
C ARG A 376 25.12 -43.20 -7.82
N GLU A 377 24.69 -42.38 -8.78
CA GLU A 377 25.59 -41.76 -9.77
C GLU A 377 26.54 -40.73 -9.12
N VAL A 378 26.16 -40.16 -7.97
CA VAL A 378 26.87 -39.03 -7.35
C VAL A 378 27.27 -39.26 -5.89
N SER A 379 26.86 -40.38 -5.28
CA SER A 379 27.15 -40.71 -3.89
C SER A 379 27.21 -42.20 -3.61
N HIS A 380 28.21 -42.63 -2.85
CA HIS A 380 28.29 -43.97 -2.26
C HIS A 380 27.58 -44.08 -0.90
N SER A 381 27.19 -42.96 -0.29
CA SER A 381 26.61 -42.88 1.06
C SER A 381 25.21 -42.29 0.98
N ILE A 382 24.21 -43.16 0.87
CA ILE A 382 22.79 -42.78 0.79
C ILE A 382 22.08 -43.27 2.05
N LYS A 383 21.64 -42.33 2.88
CA LYS A 383 20.76 -42.60 4.02
C LYS A 383 19.31 -42.47 3.58
N VAL A 384 18.57 -43.56 3.69
CA VAL A 384 17.14 -43.63 3.39
C VAL A 384 16.35 -43.58 4.69
N CYS A 385 15.43 -42.63 4.82
CA CYS A 385 14.52 -42.58 5.97
C CYS A 385 13.31 -43.50 5.77
N ASP A 386 12.64 -43.83 6.88
CA ASP A 386 11.42 -44.64 6.85
C ASP A 386 10.27 -43.95 6.08
N ARG A 387 9.49 -44.77 5.39
CA ARG A 387 8.27 -44.39 4.69
C ARG A 387 7.20 -43.93 5.68
N HIS A 388 6.63 -42.75 5.47
CA HIS A 388 5.58 -42.19 6.33
C HIS A 388 4.54 -41.39 5.53
N ILE A 389 3.37 -41.15 6.14
CA ILE A 389 2.30 -40.36 5.53
C ILE A 389 2.42 -38.87 5.85
N THR A 390 2.53 -38.05 4.81
CA THR A 390 2.46 -36.58 4.94
C THR A 390 1.03 -36.09 4.73
N LYS A 391 0.42 -35.52 5.78
CA LYS A 391 -0.93 -34.94 5.70
C LYS A 391 -0.93 -33.50 5.20
N LEU A 392 -1.84 -33.20 4.29
CA LEU A 392 -2.16 -31.88 3.75
C LEU A 392 -3.63 -31.56 4.02
N LYS A 393 -4.13 -30.39 3.60
CA LYS A 393 -5.49 -29.94 3.98
C LYS A 393 -6.61 -30.90 3.53
N HIS A 394 -6.53 -31.38 2.28
CA HIS A 394 -7.59 -32.20 1.67
C HIS A 394 -7.17 -33.64 1.35
N LEU A 395 -5.87 -33.95 1.47
CA LEU A 395 -5.30 -35.20 1.01
C LEU A 395 -4.08 -35.61 1.85
N VAL A 396 -3.65 -36.85 1.68
CA VAL A 396 -2.41 -37.39 2.24
C VAL A 396 -1.55 -38.01 1.15
N HIS A 397 -0.23 -38.02 1.36
CA HIS A 397 0.76 -38.60 0.44
C HIS A 397 1.69 -39.58 1.15
N ILE A 398 2.15 -40.62 0.45
CA ILE A 398 3.32 -41.38 0.90
C ILE A 398 4.58 -40.56 0.62
N LYS A 399 5.44 -40.44 1.64
CA LYS A 399 6.69 -39.69 1.56
C LYS A 399 7.86 -40.51 2.07
N GLN A 400 8.98 -40.40 1.36
CA GLN A 400 10.27 -40.92 1.78
C GLN A 400 11.37 -39.87 1.52
N THR A 401 12.30 -39.71 2.47
CA THR A 401 13.37 -38.70 2.39
C THR A 401 14.72 -39.37 2.29
N TYR A 402 15.59 -38.80 1.47
CA TYR A 402 16.94 -39.28 1.19
C TYR A 402 17.94 -38.20 1.56
N HIS A 403 19.03 -38.61 2.18
CA HIS A 403 20.20 -37.79 2.43
C HIS A 403 21.41 -38.50 1.82
N ALA A 404 22.16 -37.79 0.99
CA ALA A 404 23.35 -38.29 0.32
C ALA A 404 24.50 -37.29 0.45
N VAL A 405 25.73 -37.79 0.48
CA VAL A 405 26.95 -36.95 0.50
C VAL A 405 27.68 -37.14 -0.83
N SER A 406 27.90 -36.05 -1.56
CA SER A 406 28.49 -36.10 -2.91
C SER A 406 29.94 -36.62 -2.88
N ASP A 407 30.30 -37.55 -3.76
CA ASP A 407 31.65 -38.11 -3.86
C ASP A 407 32.45 -37.44 -5.01
N ALA A 408 33.54 -36.75 -4.67
CA ALA A 408 34.35 -36.02 -5.65
C ALA A 408 34.87 -36.89 -6.82
N LYS A 409 35.10 -38.20 -6.61
CA LYS A 409 35.55 -39.12 -7.67
C LYS A 409 34.44 -39.43 -8.67
N LEU A 410 33.21 -39.63 -8.19
CA LEU A 410 32.04 -39.86 -9.05
C LEU A 410 31.65 -38.58 -9.84
N LEU A 411 31.89 -37.41 -9.24
CA LEU A 411 31.56 -36.11 -9.83
C LEU A 411 32.52 -35.68 -10.97
N SER A 412 33.69 -36.31 -11.10
CA SER A 412 34.66 -36.02 -12.17
C SER A 412 34.07 -36.23 -13.58
N GLY A 413 33.15 -37.18 -13.74
CA GLY A 413 32.44 -37.44 -15.00
C GLY A 413 31.36 -36.40 -15.35
N ILE A 414 30.85 -35.64 -14.38
CA ILE A 414 29.83 -34.59 -14.61
C ILE A 414 30.44 -33.36 -15.30
N ARG A 415 31.73 -33.08 -15.07
CA ARG A 415 32.44 -31.97 -15.73
C ARG A 415 32.79 -32.28 -17.20
N GLN A 416 32.91 -33.55 -17.61
CA GLN A 416 33.10 -33.91 -19.02
C GLN A 416 31.85 -33.63 -19.88
N LEU A 417 30.65 -33.67 -19.30
CA LEU A 417 29.39 -33.28 -19.95
C LEU A 417 29.29 -31.75 -20.22
N LYS A 418 30.23 -30.92 -19.73
CA LYS A 418 30.32 -29.48 -20.08
C LYS A 418 30.95 -29.22 -21.46
N HIS A 419 31.64 -30.19 -22.06
CA HIS A 419 32.56 -29.94 -23.18
C HIS A 419 32.16 -30.53 -24.55
N ASP A 420 30.99 -31.18 -24.68
CA ASP A 420 30.49 -31.58 -26.01
C ASP A 420 30.03 -30.38 -26.87
N SER A 421 30.21 -29.15 -26.39
CA SER A 421 30.14 -27.91 -27.18
C SER A 421 31.53 -27.27 -27.34
N ASN A 422 32.27 -27.69 -28.38
CA ASN A 422 33.21 -26.91 -29.20
C ASN A 422 34.32 -26.01 -28.58
N GLU A 423 34.77 -26.20 -27.34
CA GLU A 423 35.99 -25.52 -26.83
C GLU A 423 37.13 -26.50 -26.50
N THR A 424 38.07 -26.63 -27.43
CA THR A 424 39.35 -27.33 -27.26
C THR A 424 40.43 -26.36 -26.77
N SER A 425 40.62 -26.15 -25.45
CA SER A 425 41.84 -25.45 -24.98
C SER A 425 42.28 -25.65 -23.52
N ARG A 426 41.93 -26.74 -22.82
CA ARG A 426 42.56 -27.07 -21.52
C ARG A 426 42.92 -28.55 -21.40
N ASN A 427 44.15 -28.81 -20.94
CA ASN A 427 44.67 -30.16 -20.74
C ASN A 427 43.86 -30.89 -19.66
N PRO A 428 43.41 -32.15 -19.88
CA PRO A 428 42.60 -32.91 -18.91
C PRO A 428 43.29 -33.18 -17.56
N THR A 429 44.60 -32.98 -17.47
CA THR A 429 45.43 -33.27 -16.28
C THR A 429 45.49 -32.16 -15.24
N ASP A 430 45.01 -30.94 -15.55
CA ASP A 430 45.02 -29.81 -14.59
C ASP A 430 43.86 -29.86 -13.59
N TRP A 431 42.95 -30.84 -13.70
CA TRP A 431 41.76 -30.98 -12.86
C TRP A 431 41.94 -31.93 -11.67
N GLN A 432 43.14 -31.99 -11.09
CA GLN A 432 43.34 -32.77 -9.87
C GLN A 432 42.78 -32.03 -8.65
N ASP A 433 41.85 -32.69 -7.95
CA ASP A 433 41.41 -32.45 -6.56
C ASP A 433 40.41 -31.33 -6.20
N ASP A 434 39.82 -30.59 -7.14
CA ASP A 434 38.77 -29.62 -6.78
C ASP A 434 37.36 -30.25 -6.71
N ALA A 435 36.80 -30.34 -5.48
CA ALA A 435 35.44 -30.79 -5.21
C ALA A 435 34.38 -30.05 -6.06
N ALA A 436 33.26 -30.72 -6.37
CA ALA A 436 32.14 -30.10 -7.08
C ALA A 436 31.55 -28.95 -6.25
N THR A 437 31.24 -27.83 -6.90
CA THR A 437 30.58 -26.71 -6.23
C THR A 437 29.11 -27.05 -5.94
N PRO A 438 28.47 -26.44 -4.93
CA PRO A 438 27.02 -26.60 -4.71
C PRO A 438 26.19 -26.28 -5.96
N TRP A 439 26.70 -25.39 -6.82
CA TRP A 439 26.08 -25.04 -8.10
C TRP A 439 26.18 -26.16 -9.14
N ASP A 440 27.33 -26.84 -9.25
CA ASP A 440 27.49 -28.00 -10.15
C ASP A 440 26.48 -29.11 -9.78
N LEU A 441 26.29 -29.36 -8.48
CA LEU A 441 25.31 -30.33 -7.98
C LEU A 441 23.86 -29.88 -8.24
N THR A 442 23.56 -28.60 -8.05
CA THR A 442 22.22 -28.03 -8.32
C THR A 442 21.85 -28.16 -9.80
N SER A 443 22.79 -27.81 -10.69
CA SER A 443 22.65 -27.98 -12.15
C SER A 443 22.43 -29.45 -12.53
N TRP A 444 23.16 -30.37 -11.90
CA TRP A 444 22.98 -31.80 -12.11
C TRP A 444 21.56 -32.27 -11.71
N PHE A 445 21.05 -31.85 -10.55
CA PHE A 445 19.67 -32.15 -10.14
C PHE A 445 18.65 -31.63 -11.15
N CYS A 446 18.79 -30.38 -11.62
CA CYS A 446 17.89 -29.81 -12.62
C CYS A 446 17.89 -30.61 -13.94
N ARG A 447 19.06 -31.11 -14.39
CA ARG A 447 19.16 -31.87 -15.66
C ARG A 447 18.72 -33.32 -15.55
N ARG A 448 19.11 -34.00 -14.47
CA ARG A 448 18.94 -35.45 -14.33
C ARG A 448 17.66 -35.83 -13.61
N MET A 449 17.21 -35.00 -12.67
CA MET A 449 16.05 -35.32 -11.84
C MET A 449 14.76 -34.58 -12.29
N SER A 450 14.85 -33.51 -13.08
CA SER A 450 13.69 -32.77 -13.58
C SER A 450 13.43 -33.05 -15.08
N PRO A 451 12.21 -33.44 -15.48
CA PRO A 451 11.06 -33.71 -14.63
C PRO A 451 11.17 -35.05 -13.90
N THR A 452 10.63 -35.14 -12.67
CA THR A 452 10.68 -36.38 -11.88
C THR A 452 9.65 -37.40 -12.38
N PRO A 453 9.83 -38.71 -12.11
CA PRO A 453 8.79 -39.73 -12.34
C PRO A 453 7.49 -39.48 -11.56
N ALA A 454 7.52 -38.67 -10.50
CA ALA A 454 6.34 -38.28 -9.75
C ALA A 454 5.45 -37.29 -10.53
N VAL A 455 5.99 -36.60 -11.54
CA VAL A 455 5.30 -35.54 -12.29
C VAL A 455 5.28 -35.73 -13.81
N CYS A 456 6.12 -36.64 -14.33
CA CYS A 456 6.16 -37.01 -15.74
C CYS A 456 5.73 -38.46 -15.95
N GLY A 457 6.49 -39.41 -15.41
CA GLY A 457 6.30 -40.84 -15.69
C GLY A 457 7.61 -41.56 -16.02
N LEU A 458 7.53 -42.85 -16.35
CA LEU A 458 8.65 -43.68 -16.80
C LEU A 458 8.23 -44.59 -17.96
N PRO A 459 9.12 -44.89 -18.93
CA PRO A 459 10.40 -44.21 -19.19
C PRO A 459 10.19 -42.72 -19.52
N LEU A 460 11.15 -41.86 -19.13
CA LEU A 460 11.00 -40.40 -19.19
C LEU A 460 10.68 -39.88 -20.60
N ALA A 461 11.47 -40.26 -21.62
CA ALA A 461 11.30 -39.77 -22.99
C ALA A 461 9.93 -40.15 -23.58
N SER A 462 9.49 -41.40 -23.42
CA SER A 462 8.17 -41.86 -23.87
C SER A 462 7.03 -41.16 -23.14
N SER A 463 7.18 -40.96 -21.83
CA SER A 463 6.16 -40.27 -21.01
C SER A 463 6.05 -38.78 -21.37
N GLN A 464 7.18 -38.09 -21.58
CA GLN A 464 7.20 -36.69 -22.03
C GLN A 464 6.57 -36.54 -23.40
N LYS A 465 6.86 -37.45 -24.34
CA LYS A 465 6.22 -37.49 -25.65
C LYS A 465 4.71 -37.65 -25.51
N HIS A 466 4.25 -38.59 -24.68
CA HIS A 466 2.82 -38.83 -24.45
C HIS A 466 2.11 -37.60 -23.87
N ILE A 467 2.72 -36.93 -22.88
CA ILE A 467 2.21 -35.68 -22.30
C ILE A 467 2.06 -34.60 -23.37
N ARG A 468 3.10 -34.39 -24.20
CA ARG A 468 3.07 -33.37 -25.25
C ARG A 468 1.99 -33.62 -26.31
N THR A 469 1.74 -34.88 -26.66
CA THR A 469 0.77 -35.22 -27.71
C THR A 469 -0.68 -35.24 -27.21
N THR A 470 -0.90 -35.44 -25.90
CA THR A 470 -2.25 -35.65 -25.33
C THR A 470 -2.77 -34.49 -24.49
N GLU A 471 -1.92 -33.57 -24.03
CA GLU A 471 -2.34 -32.40 -23.27
C GLU A 471 -2.57 -31.19 -24.19
N PRO A 472 -3.76 -30.54 -24.15
CA PRO A 472 -4.07 -29.41 -25.02
C PRO A 472 -3.51 -28.08 -24.51
N PHE A 473 -2.56 -28.10 -23.57
CA PHE A 473 -2.00 -26.91 -22.93
C PHE A 473 -0.52 -27.08 -22.65
N ASP A 474 0.19 -25.95 -22.58
CA ASP A 474 1.60 -25.90 -22.20
C ASP A 474 1.74 -25.92 -20.66
N ARG A 475 2.52 -26.87 -20.13
CA ARG A 475 2.80 -26.97 -18.69
C ARG A 475 3.68 -25.82 -18.19
N GLY A 476 4.57 -25.27 -19.02
CA GLY A 476 5.54 -24.24 -18.62
C GLY A 476 6.23 -24.56 -17.30
N PHE A 477 6.09 -23.73 -16.26
CA PHE A 477 6.74 -23.96 -14.97
C PHE A 477 5.97 -24.95 -14.08
N TYR A 478 4.72 -25.34 -14.40
CA TYR A 478 4.03 -26.40 -13.65
C TYR A 478 4.80 -27.72 -13.75
N ALA A 479 5.05 -28.36 -12.61
CA ALA A 479 5.91 -29.53 -12.48
C ALA A 479 7.41 -29.32 -12.82
N GLY A 480 7.83 -28.08 -13.12
CA GLY A 480 9.24 -27.69 -13.26
C GLY A 480 9.91 -27.37 -11.91
N PRO A 481 11.24 -27.19 -11.89
CA PRO A 481 12.00 -26.85 -10.69
C PRO A 481 11.89 -25.34 -10.38
N CYS A 482 11.60 -24.97 -9.13
CA CYS A 482 11.62 -23.57 -8.66
C CYS A 482 12.16 -23.44 -7.24
N GLY A 483 12.88 -22.36 -6.94
CA GLY A 483 13.43 -22.13 -5.61
C GLY A 483 14.48 -21.02 -5.53
N VAL A 484 15.44 -21.22 -4.62
CA VAL A 484 16.54 -20.28 -4.35
C VAL A 484 17.89 -20.95 -4.56
N VAL A 485 18.85 -20.21 -5.11
CA VAL A 485 20.24 -20.64 -5.27
C VAL A 485 21.23 -19.55 -4.87
N SER A 486 22.34 -19.94 -4.25
CA SER A 486 23.43 -19.07 -3.79
C SER A 486 24.78 -19.78 -3.94
N ALA A 487 25.89 -19.08 -3.69
CA ALA A 487 27.22 -19.69 -3.66
C ALA A 487 27.38 -20.79 -2.60
N GLN A 488 26.62 -20.72 -1.50
CA GLN A 488 26.69 -21.68 -0.39
C GLN A 488 25.81 -22.92 -0.59
N GLY A 489 24.86 -22.88 -1.53
CA GLY A 489 23.88 -23.95 -1.69
C GLY A 489 22.59 -23.54 -2.39
N SER A 490 21.68 -24.49 -2.52
CA SER A 490 20.36 -24.32 -3.15
C SER A 490 19.27 -25.04 -2.38
N GLU A 491 18.04 -24.55 -2.50
CA GLU A 491 16.84 -25.30 -2.11
C GLU A 491 15.79 -25.15 -3.22
N LEU A 492 15.59 -26.23 -3.97
CA LEU A 492 14.69 -26.31 -5.11
C LEU A 492 13.51 -27.24 -4.81
N THR A 493 12.37 -26.89 -5.38
CA THR A 493 11.09 -27.58 -5.19
C THR A 493 10.47 -27.88 -6.53
N VAL A 494 9.59 -28.88 -6.59
CA VAL A 494 8.82 -29.18 -7.80
C VAL A 494 7.53 -28.38 -7.76
N ALA A 495 7.26 -27.57 -8.77
CA ALA A 495 6.15 -26.63 -8.77
C ALA A 495 4.78 -27.31 -8.97
N LEU A 496 4.31 -27.96 -7.91
CA LEU A 496 3.05 -28.69 -7.84
C LEU A 496 1.99 -27.88 -7.11
N ARG A 497 0.72 -28.08 -7.50
CA ARG A 497 -0.42 -27.26 -7.06
C ARG A 497 -0.04 -25.80 -7.23
N SER A 498 0.03 -25.41 -8.48
CA SER A 498 0.46 -24.09 -8.89
C SER A 498 -0.61 -23.43 -9.73
N ALA A 499 -0.51 -22.12 -9.84
CA ALA A 499 -1.33 -21.34 -10.72
C ALA A 499 -0.49 -20.34 -11.52
N LEU A 500 -0.79 -20.22 -12.79
CA LEU A 500 -0.33 -19.12 -13.64
C LEU A 500 -1.39 -18.02 -13.61
N VAL A 501 -0.99 -16.82 -13.21
CA VAL A 501 -1.81 -15.61 -13.21
C VAL A 501 -1.49 -14.81 -14.47
N GLN A 502 -2.52 -14.55 -15.27
CA GLN A 502 -2.45 -13.79 -16.51
C GLN A 502 -3.38 -12.57 -16.45
N ASP A 503 -2.88 -11.42 -16.90
CA ASP A 503 -3.53 -10.12 -16.96
C ASP A 503 -4.19 -9.69 -15.63
N ARG A 504 -3.68 -10.20 -14.49
CA ARG A 504 -4.25 -10.02 -13.14
C ARG A 504 -5.68 -10.49 -12.95
N ARG A 505 -6.28 -11.12 -13.96
CA ARG A 505 -7.70 -11.52 -13.99
C ARG A 505 -7.90 -12.99 -14.28
N ARG A 506 -6.93 -13.70 -14.84
CA ARG A 506 -7.07 -15.10 -15.21
C ARG A 506 -6.10 -15.93 -14.39
N LEU A 507 -6.60 -16.96 -13.71
CA LEU A 507 -5.79 -17.94 -13.00
C LEU A 507 -5.94 -19.29 -13.69
N HIS A 508 -4.85 -19.83 -14.22
CA HIS A 508 -4.78 -21.18 -14.74
C HIS A 508 -4.23 -22.08 -13.63
N VAL A 509 -5.09 -22.87 -13.00
CA VAL A 509 -4.74 -23.76 -11.87
C VAL A 509 -4.39 -25.14 -12.41
N TYR A 510 -3.18 -25.62 -12.14
CA TYR A 510 -2.69 -26.90 -12.64
C TYR A 510 -2.62 -27.98 -11.55
N ALA A 511 -3.02 -29.19 -11.92
CA ALA A 511 -2.79 -30.40 -11.12
C ALA A 511 -2.84 -31.65 -12.01
N GLY A 512 -2.24 -32.74 -11.54
CA GLY A 512 -2.18 -34.01 -12.25
C GLY A 512 -2.17 -35.21 -11.32
N ALA A 513 -2.41 -36.39 -11.89
CA ALA A 513 -2.43 -37.68 -11.22
C ALA A 513 -1.56 -38.70 -11.96
N GLY A 514 -0.91 -39.57 -11.20
CA GLY A 514 -0.02 -40.60 -11.73
C GLY A 514 -0.82 -41.82 -12.16
N ILE A 515 -0.87 -42.07 -13.45
CA ILE A 515 -1.57 -43.22 -14.02
C ILE A 515 -0.62 -44.41 -14.05
N VAL A 516 -1.02 -45.47 -13.35
CA VAL A 516 -0.35 -46.77 -13.27
C VAL A 516 -1.35 -47.91 -13.53
N GLN A 517 -0.87 -49.13 -13.69
CA GLN A 517 -1.74 -50.30 -13.80
C GLN A 517 -2.73 -50.37 -12.62
N GLY A 518 -4.03 -50.50 -12.92
CA GLY A 518 -5.11 -50.47 -11.91
C GLY A 518 -5.69 -49.09 -11.59
N SER A 519 -5.32 -48.03 -12.35
CA SER A 519 -5.97 -46.71 -12.25
C SER A 519 -7.38 -46.73 -12.84
N VAL A 520 -8.30 -45.97 -12.22
CA VAL A 520 -9.71 -45.90 -12.64
C VAL A 520 -10.02 -44.46 -13.11
N PRO A 521 -10.41 -44.24 -14.39
CA PRO A 521 -10.52 -42.89 -14.97
C PRO A 521 -11.30 -41.87 -14.14
N GLU A 522 -12.44 -42.26 -13.58
CA GLU A 522 -13.33 -41.41 -12.79
C GLU A 522 -12.68 -41.03 -11.44
N GLU A 523 -11.94 -41.95 -10.82
CA GLU A 523 -11.22 -41.72 -9.56
C GLU A 523 -10.04 -40.76 -9.76
N GLU A 524 -9.32 -40.88 -10.88
CA GLU A 524 -8.22 -39.97 -11.22
C GLU A 524 -8.72 -38.54 -11.44
N TYR A 525 -9.86 -38.39 -12.10
CA TYR A 525 -10.50 -37.08 -12.26
C TYR A 525 -10.88 -36.46 -10.91
N ALA A 526 -11.44 -37.26 -10.00
CA ALA A 526 -11.79 -36.83 -8.65
C ALA A 526 -10.55 -36.45 -7.82
N GLU A 527 -9.45 -37.20 -7.92
CA GLU A 527 -8.18 -36.93 -7.27
C GLU A 527 -7.60 -35.57 -7.70
N ILE A 528 -7.55 -35.31 -9.01
CA ILE A 528 -7.03 -34.03 -9.52
C ILE A 528 -7.92 -32.87 -9.06
N SER A 529 -9.24 -33.07 -9.04
CA SER A 529 -10.19 -32.09 -8.51
C SER A 529 -9.91 -31.74 -7.04
N LEU A 530 -9.58 -32.73 -6.22
CA LEU A 530 -9.16 -32.54 -4.82
C LEU A 530 -7.84 -31.77 -4.73
N LYS A 531 -6.85 -32.09 -5.57
CA LYS A 531 -5.55 -31.37 -5.62
C LYS A 531 -5.74 -29.89 -5.97
N MET A 532 -6.68 -29.56 -6.87
CA MET A 532 -7.00 -28.19 -7.28
C MET A 532 -7.79 -27.38 -6.25
N ARG A 533 -8.43 -28.01 -5.25
CA ARG A 533 -9.18 -27.29 -4.20
C ARG A 533 -8.31 -26.29 -3.45
N GLN A 534 -7.00 -26.52 -3.36
CA GLN A 534 -6.10 -25.58 -2.72
C GLN A 534 -6.23 -24.16 -3.30
N PHE A 535 -6.33 -24.02 -4.63
CA PHE A 535 -6.50 -22.72 -5.30
C PHE A 535 -7.96 -22.36 -5.60
N THR A 536 -8.85 -23.34 -5.72
CA THR A 536 -10.26 -23.11 -6.12
C THR A 536 -11.22 -22.93 -4.95
N GLU A 537 -10.87 -23.34 -3.73
CA GLU A 537 -11.70 -23.19 -2.53
C GLU A 537 -11.83 -21.72 -2.11
N GLY A 538 -13.05 -21.30 -1.75
CA GLY A 538 -13.37 -19.91 -1.41
C GLY A 538 -13.79 -19.03 -2.60
N PHE A 539 -13.66 -19.54 -3.82
CA PHE A 539 -14.31 -19.00 -5.00
C PHE A 539 -15.58 -19.84 -5.25
N PRO A 540 -16.79 -19.29 -5.07
CA PRO A 540 -18.02 -20.07 -5.27
C PRO A 540 -18.03 -20.63 -6.69
N ALA A 541 -18.23 -21.94 -6.85
CA ALA A 541 -18.58 -22.46 -8.16
C ALA A 541 -19.84 -21.73 -8.63
N GLU A 542 -19.91 -21.32 -9.89
CA GLU A 542 -21.17 -20.82 -10.44
C GLU A 542 -22.26 -21.88 -10.15
N PRO A 543 -23.46 -21.47 -9.71
CA PRO A 543 -24.59 -22.39 -9.75
C PRO A 543 -24.68 -22.93 -11.18
N PRO A 544 -25.01 -24.21 -11.38
CA PRO A 544 -25.08 -24.79 -12.71
C PRO A 544 -25.95 -23.90 -13.62
N GLY A 545 -25.32 -23.19 -14.58
CA GLY A 545 -25.96 -22.23 -15.49
C GLY A 545 -25.56 -20.73 -15.38
N GLY A 546 -24.76 -20.30 -14.39
CA GLY A 546 -24.20 -18.93 -14.30
C GLY A 546 -25.19 -17.80 -13.95
N LEU A 547 -24.74 -16.53 -13.95
CA LEU A 547 -25.58 -15.36 -13.61
C LEU A 547 -26.85 -15.27 -14.48
N ALA A 548 -26.75 -15.62 -15.76
CA ALA A 548 -27.89 -15.62 -16.68
C ALA A 548 -29.02 -16.58 -16.24
N ALA A 549 -28.67 -17.75 -15.70
CA ALA A 549 -29.64 -18.68 -15.13
C ALA A 549 -30.27 -18.14 -13.85
N SER A 550 -29.49 -17.46 -13.00
CA SER A 550 -29.97 -16.79 -11.78
C SER A 550 -30.99 -15.69 -12.08
N LEU A 551 -30.71 -14.84 -13.09
CA LEU A 551 -31.62 -13.79 -13.55
C LEU A 551 -32.94 -14.38 -14.07
N SER A 552 -32.86 -15.43 -14.88
CA SER A 552 -34.03 -16.13 -15.41
C SER A 552 -34.87 -16.84 -14.33
N ALA A 553 -34.27 -17.11 -13.17
CA ALA A 553 -34.91 -17.73 -12.01
C ALA A 553 -35.43 -16.72 -10.97
N ALA A 554 -35.32 -15.41 -11.22
CA ALA A 554 -35.76 -14.39 -10.27
C ALA A 554 -37.27 -14.52 -9.95
N PRO A 555 -37.66 -14.51 -8.66
CA PRO A 555 -39.03 -14.81 -8.23
C PRO A 555 -40.06 -13.73 -8.60
N ASN A 556 -39.61 -12.49 -8.79
CA ASN A 556 -40.43 -11.35 -9.23
C ASN A 556 -39.55 -10.26 -9.87
N LEU A 557 -40.18 -9.30 -10.56
CA LEU A 557 -39.47 -8.20 -11.26
C LEU A 557 -38.70 -7.28 -10.31
N ASN A 558 -39.20 -7.05 -9.09
CA ASN A 558 -38.47 -6.25 -8.08
C ASN A 558 -37.11 -6.88 -7.78
N THR A 559 -37.09 -8.20 -7.57
CA THR A 559 -35.86 -8.97 -7.31
C THR A 559 -34.93 -8.91 -8.53
N LEU A 560 -35.47 -9.13 -9.73
CA LEU A 560 -34.68 -9.09 -10.97
C LEU A 560 -34.00 -7.74 -11.16
N TRP A 561 -34.76 -6.65 -11.13
CA TRP A 561 -34.23 -5.29 -11.32
C TRP A 561 -33.21 -4.93 -10.26
N ALA A 562 -33.49 -5.23 -8.98
CA ALA A 562 -32.55 -4.97 -7.91
C ALA A 562 -31.23 -5.75 -8.09
N THR A 563 -31.30 -7.01 -8.54
CA THR A 563 -30.10 -7.79 -8.88
C THR A 563 -29.32 -7.16 -10.03
N LEU A 564 -29.99 -6.71 -11.10
CA LEU A 564 -29.33 -6.02 -12.22
C LEU A 564 -28.64 -4.72 -11.77
N VAL A 565 -29.33 -3.89 -11.00
CA VAL A 565 -28.81 -2.62 -10.49
C VAL A 565 -27.59 -2.86 -9.60
N VAL A 566 -27.69 -3.74 -8.61
CA VAL A 566 -26.59 -3.99 -7.66
C VAL A 566 -25.39 -4.61 -8.37
N GLU A 567 -25.61 -5.56 -9.28
CA GLU A 567 -24.53 -6.17 -10.06
C GLU A 567 -23.81 -5.14 -10.93
N GLU A 568 -24.54 -4.23 -11.59
CA GLU A 568 -23.93 -3.17 -12.40
C GLU A 568 -23.18 -2.13 -11.56
N LEU A 569 -23.72 -1.75 -10.40
CA LEU A 569 -23.03 -0.89 -9.42
C LEU A 569 -21.70 -1.52 -8.97
N VAL A 570 -21.72 -2.80 -8.62
CA VAL A 570 -20.53 -3.56 -8.20
C VAL A 570 -19.50 -3.63 -9.32
N ARG A 571 -19.92 -3.96 -10.54
CA ARG A 571 -19.04 -3.97 -11.72
C ARG A 571 -18.42 -2.61 -11.99
N SER A 572 -19.18 -1.54 -11.74
CA SER A 572 -18.75 -0.15 -11.89
C SER A 572 -17.89 0.37 -10.72
N GLY A 573 -17.59 -0.46 -9.72
CA GLY A 573 -16.67 -0.13 -8.62
C GLY A 573 -17.31 0.21 -7.28
N VAL A 574 -18.64 0.17 -7.17
CA VAL A 574 -19.36 0.37 -5.89
C VAL A 574 -19.36 -0.95 -5.11
N LEU A 575 -18.30 -1.17 -4.34
CA LEU A 575 -18.07 -2.44 -3.62
C LEU A 575 -18.59 -2.46 -2.18
N HIS A 576 -18.86 -1.29 -1.61
CA HIS A 576 -19.33 -1.17 -0.24
C HIS A 576 -20.68 -0.43 -0.18
N PHE A 577 -21.59 -0.95 0.64
CA PHE A 577 -22.93 -0.41 0.81
C PHE A 577 -23.23 -0.16 2.29
N VAL A 578 -23.68 1.05 2.61
CA VAL A 578 -24.22 1.38 3.93
C VAL A 578 -25.75 1.26 3.85
N ILE A 579 -26.33 0.42 4.68
CA ILE A 579 -27.74 0.05 4.58
C ILE A 579 -28.49 0.46 5.85
N CYS A 580 -29.60 1.18 5.68
CA CYS A 580 -30.58 1.43 6.74
C CYS A 580 -31.79 0.51 6.57
N ALA A 581 -32.31 0.02 7.69
CA ALA A 581 -33.41 -0.94 7.70
C ALA A 581 -34.71 -0.31 7.16
N GLY A 582 -35.42 -1.03 6.30
CA GLY A 582 -36.76 -0.63 5.89
C GLY A 582 -37.41 -1.56 4.87
N SER A 583 -38.74 -1.57 4.85
CA SER A 583 -39.50 -2.52 4.02
C SER A 583 -39.38 -2.20 2.53
N ARG A 584 -39.57 -0.93 2.11
CA ARG A 584 -39.59 -0.56 0.68
C ARG A 584 -38.25 -0.83 -0.03
N SER A 585 -37.13 -0.78 0.70
CA SER A 585 -35.77 -1.03 0.19
C SER A 585 -35.39 -2.53 0.14
N THR A 586 -36.28 -3.44 0.56
CA THR A 586 -36.03 -4.89 0.61
C THR A 586 -35.43 -5.45 -0.68
N PRO A 587 -35.91 -5.11 -1.90
CA PRO A 587 -35.33 -5.64 -3.13
C PRO A 587 -33.82 -5.34 -3.27
N LEU A 588 -33.41 -4.09 -3.01
CA LEU A 588 -32.01 -3.65 -3.08
C LEU A 588 -31.16 -4.31 -1.99
N VAL A 589 -31.67 -4.36 -0.76
CA VAL A 589 -30.97 -4.97 0.39
C VAL A 589 -30.71 -6.45 0.14
N VAL A 590 -31.71 -7.19 -0.35
CA VAL A 590 -31.57 -8.61 -0.69
C VAL A 590 -30.57 -8.82 -1.82
N ALA A 591 -30.59 -7.96 -2.84
CA ALA A 591 -29.64 -8.02 -3.94
C ALA A 591 -28.19 -7.78 -3.48
N VAL A 592 -27.94 -6.78 -2.62
CA VAL A 592 -26.61 -6.56 -2.01
C VAL A 592 -26.20 -7.76 -1.15
N ALA A 593 -27.08 -8.26 -0.28
CA ALA A 593 -26.77 -9.38 0.60
C ALA A 593 -26.48 -10.70 -0.15
N ARG A 594 -27.01 -10.87 -1.36
CA ARG A 594 -26.77 -12.03 -2.23
C ARG A 594 -25.63 -11.83 -3.23
N SER A 595 -25.18 -10.60 -3.45
CA SER A 595 -24.03 -10.35 -4.31
C SER A 595 -22.76 -10.81 -3.59
N PRO A 596 -21.97 -11.71 -4.17
CA PRO A 596 -20.80 -12.23 -3.49
C PRO A 596 -19.66 -11.19 -3.44
N ALA A 597 -19.68 -10.19 -4.32
CA ALA A 597 -18.64 -9.18 -4.48
C ALA A 597 -18.90 -7.90 -3.67
N ALA A 598 -20.16 -7.68 -3.26
CA ALA A 598 -20.54 -6.56 -2.42
C ALA A 598 -20.20 -6.82 -0.94
N THR A 599 -19.80 -5.78 -0.25
CA THR A 599 -19.72 -5.73 1.22
C THR A 599 -20.73 -4.71 1.73
N PHE A 600 -21.22 -4.89 2.95
CA PHE A 600 -22.15 -3.94 3.52
C PHE A 600 -22.04 -3.83 5.04
N VAL A 601 -22.55 -2.72 5.56
CA VAL A 601 -22.76 -2.48 6.99
C VAL A 601 -24.19 -2.01 7.20
N MET A 602 -24.78 -2.39 8.32
CA MET A 602 -26.07 -1.85 8.76
C MET A 602 -25.83 -0.61 9.61
N ASN A 603 -26.55 0.48 9.30
CA ASN A 603 -26.59 1.69 10.11
C ASN A 603 -28.04 1.99 10.52
N HIS A 604 -28.25 2.35 11.79
CA HIS A 604 -29.58 2.56 12.37
C HIS A 604 -30.11 3.98 12.14
N ASP A 605 -29.22 4.92 11.81
CA ASP A 605 -29.53 6.32 11.55
C ASP A 605 -29.11 6.65 10.11
N GLU A 606 -30.06 7.08 9.27
CA GLU A 606 -29.81 7.44 7.88
C GLU A 606 -28.87 8.65 7.72
N ARG A 607 -28.93 9.64 8.62
CA ARG A 607 -27.98 10.76 8.62
C ARG A 607 -26.58 10.23 8.88
N GLY A 608 -26.45 9.37 9.91
CA GLY A 608 -25.20 8.67 10.21
C GLY A 608 -24.71 7.81 9.03
N ALA A 609 -25.61 7.19 8.28
CA ALA A 609 -25.27 6.33 7.14
C ALA A 609 -24.57 7.09 6.01
N ALA A 610 -25.06 8.28 5.67
CA ALA A 610 -24.43 9.12 4.66
C ALA A 610 -23.01 9.55 5.08
N PHE A 611 -22.83 9.92 6.37
CA PHE A 611 -21.51 10.29 6.90
C PHE A 611 -20.56 9.11 7.06
N TYR A 612 -21.05 7.92 7.40
CA TYR A 612 -20.24 6.70 7.38
C TYR A 612 -19.74 6.44 5.96
N ALA A 613 -20.63 6.49 4.97
CA ALA A 613 -20.27 6.26 3.57
C ALA A 613 -19.24 7.29 3.08
N LEU A 614 -19.41 8.56 3.45
CA LEU A 614 -18.44 9.62 3.22
C LEU A 614 -17.05 9.26 3.78
N GLY A 615 -17.00 8.79 5.02
CA GLY A 615 -15.75 8.39 5.68
C GLY A 615 -15.07 7.21 4.98
N TRP A 616 -15.85 6.19 4.62
CA TRP A 616 -15.35 5.04 3.87
C TRP A 616 -14.81 5.47 2.50
N ALA A 617 -15.56 6.29 1.77
CA ALA A 617 -15.17 6.80 0.45
C ALA A 617 -13.88 7.64 0.52
N LYS A 618 -13.72 8.49 1.56
CA LYS A 618 -12.48 9.24 1.82
C LYS A 618 -11.28 8.32 2.07
N ALA A 619 -11.50 7.19 2.74
CA ALA A 619 -10.42 6.25 3.05
C ALA A 619 -9.97 5.43 1.82
N VAL A 620 -10.93 4.98 0.99
CA VAL A 620 -10.64 4.07 -0.14
C VAL A 620 -10.46 4.78 -1.49
N GLY A 621 -10.87 6.05 -1.60
CA GLY A 621 -10.77 6.83 -2.84
C GLY A 621 -11.72 6.36 -3.95
N GLY A 622 -12.87 5.77 -3.61
CA GLY A 622 -13.82 5.18 -4.56
C GLY A 622 -15.28 5.32 -4.13
N PRO A 623 -16.24 5.01 -5.02
CA PRO A 623 -17.66 5.24 -4.78
C PRO A 623 -18.26 4.27 -3.74
N VAL A 624 -19.14 4.78 -2.88
CA VAL A 624 -19.85 3.99 -1.85
C VAL A 624 -21.35 4.15 -2.01
N GLY A 625 -22.08 3.04 -1.95
CA GLY A 625 -23.54 3.02 -2.03
C GLY A 625 -24.20 3.26 -0.67
N VAL A 626 -25.31 4.00 -0.64
CA VAL A 626 -26.12 4.19 0.57
C VAL A 626 -27.56 3.80 0.27
N ILE A 627 -28.09 2.77 0.94
CA ILE A 627 -29.45 2.26 0.73
C ILE A 627 -30.34 2.67 1.90
N VAL A 628 -31.43 3.39 1.59
CA VAL A 628 -32.47 3.76 2.55
C VAL A 628 -33.86 3.46 2.01
N THR A 629 -34.83 3.34 2.93
CA THR A 629 -36.25 3.24 2.57
C THR A 629 -36.86 4.59 2.22
N SER A 630 -38.15 4.65 1.91
CA SER A 630 -38.82 5.91 1.52
C SER A 630 -39.13 6.83 2.70
N GLY A 631 -39.53 8.06 2.41
CA GLY A 631 -39.98 9.02 3.40
C GLY A 631 -38.81 9.80 3.99
N SER A 632 -38.92 10.19 5.27
CA SER A 632 -37.90 11.02 5.94
C SER A 632 -36.50 10.37 5.99
N ALA A 633 -36.41 9.05 5.84
CA ALA A 633 -35.15 8.33 5.67
C ALA A 633 -34.29 8.93 4.54
N VAL A 634 -34.91 9.33 3.43
CA VAL A 634 -34.23 9.99 2.31
C VAL A 634 -33.76 11.39 2.68
N ALA A 635 -34.60 12.17 3.37
CA ALA A 635 -34.27 13.54 3.77
C ALA A 635 -33.08 13.57 4.75
N ASN A 636 -32.93 12.55 5.61
CA ASN A 636 -31.81 12.44 6.54
C ASN A 636 -30.45 12.26 5.84
N LEU A 637 -30.41 11.83 4.57
CA LEU A 637 -29.17 11.75 3.80
C LEU A 637 -28.62 13.13 3.39
N LEU A 638 -29.44 14.18 3.46
CA LEU A 638 -29.09 15.51 2.92
C LEU A 638 -27.80 16.10 3.51
N PRO A 639 -27.52 16.07 4.83
CA PRO A 639 -26.29 16.66 5.36
C PRO A 639 -25.02 15.95 4.88
N GLY A 640 -25.03 14.61 4.84
CA GLY A 640 -23.90 13.85 4.30
C GLY A 640 -23.76 14.03 2.78
N CYS A 641 -24.86 14.17 2.05
CA CYS A 641 -24.86 14.52 0.62
C CYS A 641 -24.22 15.90 0.38
N LEU A 642 -24.55 16.90 1.20
CA LEU A 642 -23.97 18.24 1.12
C LEU A 642 -22.45 18.23 1.32
N GLU A 643 -21.99 17.58 2.38
CA GLU A 643 -20.56 17.45 2.66
C GLU A 643 -19.85 16.69 1.54
N ALA A 644 -20.41 15.58 1.04
CA ALA A 644 -19.86 14.83 -0.07
C ALA A 644 -19.77 15.66 -1.36
N ALA A 645 -20.79 16.49 -1.64
CA ALA A 645 -20.80 17.37 -2.79
C ALA A 645 -19.71 18.45 -2.71
N ALA A 646 -19.53 19.06 -1.54
CA ALA A 646 -18.55 20.11 -1.31
C ALA A 646 -17.11 19.56 -1.24
N ALA A 647 -16.92 18.39 -0.63
CA ALA A 647 -15.63 17.70 -0.51
C ALA A 647 -15.29 16.83 -1.73
N GLN A 648 -16.16 16.79 -2.74
CA GLN A 648 -15.99 16.02 -3.99
C GLN A 648 -15.79 14.52 -3.74
N VAL A 649 -16.60 13.95 -2.83
CA VAL A 649 -16.54 12.54 -2.45
C VAL A 649 -17.63 11.75 -3.18
N PRO A 650 -17.29 10.65 -3.87
CA PRO A 650 -18.24 9.89 -4.69
C PRO A 650 -19.20 9.04 -3.82
N LEU A 651 -20.48 9.40 -3.80
CA LEU A 651 -21.53 8.61 -3.14
C LEU A 651 -22.65 8.24 -4.12
N VAL A 652 -23.22 7.05 -3.99
CA VAL A 652 -24.40 6.61 -4.76
C VAL A 652 -25.57 6.43 -3.80
N LEU A 653 -26.48 7.39 -3.76
CA LEU A 653 -27.65 7.38 -2.88
C LEU A 653 -28.78 6.59 -3.55
N LEU A 654 -29.08 5.40 -3.01
CA LEU A 654 -30.06 4.44 -3.50
C LEU A 654 -31.31 4.51 -2.62
N THR A 655 -32.33 5.24 -3.07
CA THR A 655 -33.53 5.51 -2.26
C THR A 655 -34.71 4.72 -2.78
N ALA A 656 -35.29 3.86 -1.94
CA ALA A 656 -36.49 3.13 -2.33
C ALA A 656 -37.74 4.00 -2.16
N ASP A 657 -38.66 3.97 -3.13
CA ASP A 657 -39.84 4.83 -3.19
C ASP A 657 -41.12 4.03 -3.42
N ARG A 658 -42.25 4.66 -3.14
CA ARG A 658 -43.57 4.16 -3.53
C ARG A 658 -43.80 4.42 -5.02
N PRO A 659 -44.60 3.56 -5.69
CA PRO A 659 -44.90 3.73 -7.10
C PRO A 659 -45.75 4.99 -7.36
N PRO A 660 -45.75 5.53 -8.59
CA PRO A 660 -46.40 6.80 -8.93
C PRO A 660 -47.87 6.88 -8.50
N GLU A 661 -48.62 5.77 -8.61
CA GLU A 661 -50.03 5.70 -8.20
C GLU A 661 -50.30 5.94 -6.70
N LEU A 662 -49.27 5.94 -5.85
CA LEU A 662 -49.38 6.22 -4.42
C LEU A 662 -48.82 7.59 -4.01
N ARG A 663 -48.16 8.32 -4.91
CA ARG A 663 -47.66 9.67 -4.63
C ARG A 663 -48.83 10.65 -4.52
N ASP A 664 -48.74 11.61 -3.61
CA ASP A 664 -49.76 12.65 -3.37
C ASP A 664 -51.17 12.16 -3.01
N THR A 665 -51.29 10.90 -2.55
CA THR A 665 -52.57 10.29 -2.14
C THR A 665 -52.77 10.25 -0.63
N GLY A 666 -51.79 10.67 0.17
CA GLY A 666 -51.76 10.44 1.62
C GLY A 666 -51.31 9.03 2.03
N ALA A 667 -50.78 8.23 1.09
CA ALA A 667 -50.24 6.91 1.38
C ALA A 667 -49.10 6.96 2.42
N ASN A 668 -49.14 6.06 3.39
CA ASN A 668 -48.21 6.05 4.51
C ASN A 668 -46.73 6.04 4.07
N GLN A 669 -45.93 6.94 4.67
CA GLN A 669 -44.49 7.09 4.45
C GLN A 669 -44.14 7.28 2.96
N THR A 670 -44.93 8.11 2.27
CA THR A 670 -44.71 8.54 0.88
C THR A 670 -44.51 10.04 0.86
N ILE A 671 -43.46 10.51 0.20
CA ILE A 671 -43.13 11.93 0.02
C ILE A 671 -42.68 12.16 -1.43
N THR A 672 -42.52 13.40 -1.84
CA THR A 672 -41.84 13.74 -3.09
C THR A 672 -40.33 13.53 -2.93
N GLN A 673 -39.82 12.42 -3.47
CA GLN A 673 -38.38 12.07 -3.44
C GLN A 673 -37.56 12.58 -4.64
N PRO A 674 -38.09 12.61 -5.88
CA PRO A 674 -37.35 13.16 -7.01
C PRO A 674 -36.91 14.61 -6.75
N ASN A 675 -35.67 14.97 -7.12
CA ASN A 675 -35.09 16.30 -6.94
C ASN A 675 -34.97 16.77 -5.47
N ILE A 676 -35.12 15.88 -4.47
CA ILE A 676 -35.03 16.25 -3.05
C ILE A 676 -33.65 16.78 -2.64
N PHE A 677 -32.59 16.35 -3.32
CA PHE A 677 -31.21 16.82 -3.08
C PHE A 677 -30.81 18.00 -3.99
N GLY A 678 -31.65 18.39 -4.94
CA GLY A 678 -31.41 19.51 -5.85
C GLY A 678 -30.01 19.47 -6.50
N ARG A 679 -29.33 20.63 -6.50
CA ARG A 679 -28.02 20.80 -7.14
C ARG A 679 -26.85 20.12 -6.45
N PHE A 680 -27.06 19.46 -5.31
CA PHE A 680 -25.95 18.85 -4.56
C PHE A 680 -25.50 17.54 -5.18
N VAL A 681 -26.37 16.86 -5.92
CA VAL A 681 -26.03 15.66 -6.68
C VAL A 681 -25.50 16.01 -8.08
N ARG A 682 -24.56 15.21 -8.58
CA ARG A 682 -23.99 15.35 -9.94
C ARG A 682 -24.94 14.86 -11.02
N TRP A 683 -25.81 13.93 -10.65
CA TRP A 683 -26.80 13.33 -11.52
C TRP A 683 -27.91 12.69 -10.68
N GLU A 684 -29.12 12.70 -11.20
CA GLU A 684 -30.26 12.01 -10.58
C GLU A 684 -31.11 11.25 -11.59
N LYS A 685 -31.79 10.20 -11.12
CA LYS A 685 -32.77 9.46 -11.90
C LYS A 685 -33.91 8.96 -11.02
N ASP A 686 -35.14 9.29 -11.42
CA ASP A 686 -36.37 8.67 -10.89
C ASP A 686 -36.75 7.47 -11.76
N PHE A 687 -36.51 6.26 -11.26
CA PHE A 687 -36.84 5.04 -11.98
C PHE A 687 -38.33 4.70 -11.82
N PRO A 688 -39.01 4.29 -12.91
CA PRO A 688 -40.36 3.79 -12.82
C PRO A 688 -40.41 2.46 -12.06
N PRO A 689 -41.61 2.00 -11.65
CA PRO A 689 -41.75 0.66 -11.11
C PRO A 689 -41.22 -0.41 -12.07
N PRO A 690 -40.55 -1.48 -11.58
CA PRO A 690 -40.06 -2.57 -12.41
C PRO A 690 -41.14 -3.11 -13.36
N SER A 691 -40.80 -3.12 -14.65
CA SER A 691 -41.65 -3.61 -15.73
C SER A 691 -40.79 -4.23 -16.82
N THR A 692 -41.39 -5.04 -17.69
CA THR A 692 -40.73 -5.58 -18.89
C THR A 692 -40.70 -4.59 -20.06
N GLU A 693 -41.40 -3.45 -19.93
CA GLU A 693 -41.44 -2.38 -20.95
C GLU A 693 -40.19 -1.48 -20.90
N TYR A 694 -39.59 -1.32 -19.71
CA TYR A 694 -38.32 -0.61 -19.58
C TYR A 694 -37.17 -1.55 -19.96
N PRO A 695 -36.35 -1.23 -20.98
CA PRO A 695 -35.31 -2.16 -21.43
C PRO A 695 -34.22 -2.39 -20.39
N ALA A 696 -33.80 -3.65 -20.20
CA ALA A 696 -32.73 -4.00 -19.26
C ALA A 696 -31.40 -3.27 -19.56
N HIS A 697 -31.03 -3.11 -20.83
CA HIS A 697 -29.81 -2.37 -21.18
C HIS A 697 -29.89 -0.88 -20.82
N ALA A 698 -31.08 -0.29 -20.84
CA ALA A 698 -31.28 1.10 -20.45
C ALA A 698 -31.13 1.24 -18.93
N LEU A 699 -31.68 0.30 -18.16
CA LEU A 699 -31.47 0.24 -16.71
C LEU A 699 -29.98 0.12 -16.35
N LEU A 700 -29.26 -0.81 -16.99
CA LEU A 700 -27.83 -0.98 -16.77
C LEU A 700 -27.04 0.28 -17.17
N SER A 701 -27.38 0.90 -18.31
CA SER A 701 -26.72 2.12 -18.77
C SER A 701 -27.00 3.34 -17.89
N ASP A 702 -28.20 3.47 -17.32
CA ASP A 702 -28.49 4.54 -16.36
C ASP A 702 -27.66 4.37 -15.08
N VAL A 703 -27.43 3.12 -14.64
CA VAL A 703 -26.63 2.81 -13.45
C VAL A 703 -25.15 3.09 -13.68
N ASP A 704 -24.57 2.64 -14.80
CA ASP A 704 -23.16 2.92 -15.12
C ASP A 704 -22.91 4.43 -15.28
N LEU A 705 -23.88 5.15 -15.88
CA LEU A 705 -23.83 6.60 -16.08
C LEU A 705 -23.83 7.32 -14.74
N ALA A 706 -24.67 6.89 -13.80
CA ALA A 706 -24.69 7.41 -12.44
C ALA A 706 -23.32 7.28 -11.76
N VAL A 707 -22.69 6.11 -11.88
CA VAL A 707 -21.36 5.89 -11.28
C VAL A 707 -20.31 6.76 -11.98
N GLY A 708 -20.34 6.88 -13.31
CA GLY A 708 -19.46 7.77 -14.06
C GLY A 708 -19.57 9.25 -13.66
N HIS A 709 -20.78 9.71 -13.31
CA HIS A 709 -20.99 11.03 -12.71
C HIS A 709 -20.48 11.11 -11.27
N ALA A 710 -20.73 10.08 -10.45
CA ALA A 710 -20.32 10.05 -9.05
C ALA A 710 -18.79 10.09 -8.91
N THR A 711 -18.07 9.29 -9.70
CA THR A 711 -16.60 9.22 -9.70
C THR A 711 -15.93 10.39 -10.40
N GLY A 712 -16.70 11.23 -11.11
CA GLY A 712 -16.15 12.30 -11.93
C GLY A 712 -15.46 11.82 -13.21
N SER A 713 -15.59 10.55 -13.61
CA SER A 713 -15.03 10.04 -14.87
C SER A 713 -15.52 10.81 -16.10
N LEU A 714 -16.73 11.39 -16.01
CA LEU A 714 -17.35 12.18 -17.07
C LEU A 714 -17.10 13.70 -16.97
N SER A 715 -16.83 14.21 -15.77
CA SER A 715 -16.88 15.66 -15.47
C SER A 715 -15.63 16.19 -14.76
N GLN A 716 -14.70 15.31 -14.37
CA GLN A 716 -13.63 15.54 -13.40
C GLN A 716 -14.12 16.04 -12.02
N ASN A 717 -15.44 16.01 -11.77
CA ASN A 717 -16.08 16.56 -10.58
C ASN A 717 -16.81 15.46 -9.79
N PRO A 718 -16.08 14.64 -9.03
CA PRO A 718 -16.71 13.61 -8.20
C PRO A 718 -17.66 14.21 -7.17
N GLY A 719 -18.63 13.41 -6.75
CA GLY A 719 -19.66 13.84 -5.81
C GLY A 719 -20.81 12.83 -5.70
N PRO A 720 -21.86 13.16 -4.94
CA PRO A 720 -23.00 12.28 -4.75
C PRO A 720 -23.87 12.23 -6.02
N VAL A 721 -24.53 11.10 -6.27
CA VAL A 721 -25.61 10.92 -7.25
C VAL A 721 -26.83 10.29 -6.58
N HIS A 722 -28.02 10.51 -7.12
CA HIS A 722 -29.27 10.03 -6.54
C HIS A 722 -30.05 9.13 -7.50
N LEU A 723 -30.24 7.87 -7.10
CA LEU A 723 -31.05 6.90 -7.82
C LEU A 723 -32.29 6.55 -6.98
N ASN A 724 -33.44 7.01 -7.43
CA ASN A 724 -34.73 6.76 -6.78
C ASN A 724 -35.44 5.58 -7.44
N PHE A 725 -35.76 4.54 -6.67
CA PHE A 725 -36.37 3.30 -7.18
C PHE A 725 -37.78 3.09 -6.67
N CYS A 726 -38.77 3.26 -7.55
CA CYS A 726 -40.16 2.94 -7.24
C CYS A 726 -40.37 1.42 -7.15
N PHE A 727 -40.83 0.88 -6.01
CA PHE A 727 -41.16 -0.55 -5.91
C PHE A 727 -42.63 -0.77 -5.56
N ARG A 728 -43.36 -1.53 -6.40
CA ARG A 728 -44.70 -2.05 -6.06
C ARG A 728 -44.61 -3.19 -5.04
N GLU A 729 -45.72 -3.49 -4.37
CA GLU A 729 -45.77 -4.57 -3.39
C GLU A 729 -45.52 -5.95 -4.02
N ASN A 730 -45.17 -6.93 -3.19
CA ASN A 730 -44.26 -8.07 -3.47
C ASN A 730 -42.77 -7.68 -3.40
N LEU A 731 -42.38 -7.12 -2.26
CA LEU A 731 -41.02 -6.64 -1.99
C LEU A 731 -40.05 -7.76 -1.58
N ALA A 732 -40.56 -8.84 -1.02
CA ALA A 732 -39.78 -10.01 -0.62
C ALA A 732 -39.36 -10.84 -1.84
N PRO A 733 -38.28 -11.64 -1.76
CA PRO A 733 -37.85 -12.53 -2.83
C PRO A 733 -38.70 -13.81 -2.90
N ASP A 734 -40.02 -13.66 -2.85
CA ASP A 734 -40.98 -14.75 -2.84
C ASP A 734 -41.73 -14.81 -4.18
N ALA A 735 -42.00 -16.04 -4.65
CA ALA A 735 -42.78 -16.28 -5.86
C ALA A 735 -44.31 -16.17 -5.63
N GLY A 736 -44.76 -15.83 -4.42
CA GLY A 736 -46.18 -15.86 -4.03
C GLY A 736 -46.98 -14.58 -4.34
N PRO A 737 -48.33 -14.65 -4.25
CA PRO A 737 -49.22 -13.51 -4.43
C PRO A 737 -49.06 -12.48 -3.29
N VAL A 738 -49.33 -11.20 -3.60
CA VAL A 738 -49.36 -10.12 -2.61
C VAL A 738 -50.49 -10.39 -1.60
N ARG A 739 -50.21 -10.27 -0.29
CA ARG A 739 -51.26 -10.35 0.74
C ARG A 739 -52.36 -9.31 0.44
N GLY A 740 -53.57 -9.78 0.15
CA GLY A 740 -54.74 -8.92 -0.10
C GLY A 740 -55.08 -8.65 -1.56
N ALA A 741 -54.32 -9.17 -2.53
CA ALA A 741 -54.69 -9.13 -3.95
C ALA A 741 -54.92 -10.57 -4.46
N PRO A 742 -56.19 -10.99 -4.70
CA PRO A 742 -56.45 -12.24 -5.38
C PRO A 742 -56.01 -12.11 -6.85
N GLU A 743 -55.24 -13.07 -7.34
CA GLU A 743 -55.01 -13.33 -8.77
C GLU A 743 -54.23 -12.31 -9.63
N ARG A 744 -53.22 -11.61 -9.09
CA ARG A 744 -52.11 -11.14 -9.94
C ARG A 744 -50.92 -12.06 -9.78
N ASN A 745 -50.83 -13.07 -10.64
CA ASN A 745 -49.64 -13.92 -10.75
C ASN A 745 -48.40 -13.03 -10.88
N SER A 746 -47.44 -13.23 -9.98
CA SER A 746 -46.06 -12.71 -10.00
C SER A 746 -45.23 -13.22 -11.19
N SER A 747 -45.86 -13.90 -12.17
CA SER A 747 -45.22 -14.37 -13.39
C SER A 747 -44.95 -13.19 -14.32
N TRP A 748 -43.68 -12.80 -14.39
CA TRP A 748 -43.18 -11.86 -15.39
C TRP A 748 -42.64 -12.62 -16.61
N ASP A 749 -42.57 -11.96 -17.75
CA ASP A 749 -42.07 -12.58 -18.98
C ASP A 749 -40.58 -12.89 -18.86
N LYS A 750 -40.26 -14.18 -18.67
CA LYS A 750 -38.88 -14.68 -18.58
C LYS A 750 -38.06 -14.35 -19.83
N HIS A 751 -38.70 -14.07 -20.97
CA HIS A 751 -37.98 -13.66 -22.16
C HIS A 751 -37.13 -12.40 -21.92
N TYR A 752 -37.61 -11.49 -21.05
CA TYR A 752 -36.90 -10.28 -20.64
C TYR A 752 -35.49 -10.57 -20.09
N ALA A 753 -35.33 -11.64 -19.30
CA ALA A 753 -34.02 -12.04 -18.75
C ALA A 753 -33.15 -12.86 -19.72
N SER A 754 -33.72 -13.29 -20.85
CA SER A 754 -33.06 -14.10 -21.88
C SER A 754 -32.69 -13.32 -23.14
N THR A 755 -32.86 -11.99 -23.13
CA THR A 755 -32.46 -11.13 -24.25
C THR A 755 -30.97 -11.29 -24.53
N HIS A 756 -30.59 -11.36 -25.82
CA HIS A 756 -29.21 -11.59 -26.24
C HIS A 756 -28.23 -10.62 -25.58
N GLU A 757 -28.60 -9.34 -25.46
CA GLU A 757 -27.79 -8.30 -24.83
C GLU A 757 -27.54 -8.57 -23.34
N LEU A 758 -28.59 -8.99 -22.60
CA LEU A 758 -28.46 -9.24 -21.18
C LEU A 758 -27.69 -10.53 -20.89
N VAL A 759 -27.90 -11.58 -21.69
CA VAL A 759 -27.12 -12.81 -21.61
C VAL A 759 -25.64 -12.53 -21.89
N ARG A 760 -25.35 -11.70 -22.91
CA ARG A 760 -24.00 -11.26 -23.22
C ARG A 760 -23.38 -10.50 -22.04
N TRP A 761 -24.06 -9.47 -21.53
CA TRP A 761 -23.60 -8.72 -20.35
C TRP A 761 -23.36 -9.64 -19.14
N ALA A 762 -24.27 -10.57 -18.86
CA ALA A 762 -24.14 -11.52 -17.77
C ALA A 762 -22.90 -12.40 -17.92
N SER A 763 -22.58 -12.83 -19.16
CA SER A 763 -21.42 -13.66 -19.47
C SER A 763 -20.07 -12.93 -19.50
N GLU A 764 -20.06 -11.64 -19.85
CA GLU A 764 -18.82 -10.87 -20.02
C GLU A 764 -18.20 -10.40 -18.69
N GLY A 765 -19.01 -10.28 -17.62
CA GLY A 765 -18.52 -9.89 -16.29
C GLY A 765 -17.91 -8.47 -16.22
N LYS A 766 -18.25 -7.60 -17.16
CA LYS A 766 -17.78 -6.21 -17.25
C LYS A 766 -18.95 -5.23 -17.07
N PRO A 767 -18.69 -3.97 -16.69
CA PRO A 767 -19.69 -2.91 -16.74
C PRO A 767 -20.34 -2.80 -18.12
N LYS A 768 -21.58 -2.34 -18.16
CA LYS A 768 -22.34 -2.13 -19.39
C LYS A 768 -21.67 -1.09 -20.29
N SER A 769 -21.12 -0.03 -19.70
CA SER A 769 -20.34 1.02 -20.36
C SER A 769 -19.09 1.34 -19.52
N VAL A 770 -17.96 1.62 -20.18
CA VAL A 770 -16.72 2.05 -19.51
C VAL A 770 -16.44 3.49 -19.90
N TYR A 771 -16.44 4.38 -18.90
CA TYR A 771 -16.10 5.79 -19.09
C TYR A 771 -14.61 5.99 -18.87
N VAL A 772 -13.90 6.23 -19.98
CA VAL A 772 -12.49 6.61 -19.92
C VAL A 772 -12.43 8.10 -19.57
N PRO A 773 -11.70 8.51 -18.51
CA PRO A 773 -11.58 9.91 -18.16
C PRO A 773 -11.07 10.72 -19.36
N SER A 774 -11.81 11.73 -19.79
CA SER A 774 -11.32 12.69 -20.76
C SER A 774 -10.21 13.52 -20.13
N LEU A 775 -9.00 13.52 -20.71
CA LEU A 775 -7.89 14.40 -20.32
C LEU A 775 -8.26 15.87 -20.57
N PRO A 776 -8.35 16.75 -19.55
CA PRO A 776 -8.17 18.17 -19.78
C PRO A 776 -6.67 18.46 -19.59
N LEU A 777 -5.88 18.26 -20.66
CA LEU A 777 -4.50 18.75 -20.76
C LEU A 777 -4.55 20.20 -21.24
N MET A 778 -4.75 21.15 -20.34
CA MET A 778 -4.45 22.55 -20.64
C MET A 778 -3.78 23.20 -19.43
N CYS A 779 -2.45 23.20 -19.43
CA CYS A 779 -1.74 24.33 -18.85
C CYS A 779 -1.44 25.29 -20.00
N PRO A 780 -1.91 26.55 -19.95
CA PRO A 780 -1.46 27.55 -20.91
C PRO A 780 0.05 27.71 -20.74
N HIS A 781 0.82 27.56 -21.83
CA HIS A 781 2.29 27.70 -21.79
C HIS A 781 2.71 29.01 -21.09
N GLY A 782 1.93 30.09 -21.26
CA GLY A 782 2.20 31.40 -20.67
C GLY A 782 2.34 31.44 -19.13
N ILE A 783 1.55 30.68 -18.35
CA ILE A 783 1.70 30.73 -16.88
C ILE A 783 2.96 30.02 -16.40
N VAL A 784 3.38 28.97 -17.11
CA VAL A 784 4.62 28.25 -16.82
C VAL A 784 5.81 29.14 -17.15
N ASP A 785 5.73 29.88 -18.25
CA ASP A 785 6.76 30.86 -18.63
C ASP A 785 6.89 31.97 -17.58
N GLU A 786 5.77 32.54 -17.10
CA GLU A 786 5.78 33.56 -16.03
C GLU A 786 6.33 33.02 -14.70
N LEU A 787 6.01 31.78 -14.34
CA LEU A 787 6.58 31.14 -13.15
C LEU A 787 8.07 30.84 -13.33
N THR A 788 8.49 30.46 -14.53
CA THR A 788 9.90 30.23 -14.87
C THR A 788 10.69 31.54 -14.79
N GLU A 789 10.12 32.65 -15.27
CA GLU A 789 10.70 33.99 -15.13
C GLU A 789 10.89 34.34 -13.64
N LEU A 790 9.86 34.16 -12.81
CA LEU A 790 9.93 34.43 -11.38
C LEU A 790 11.00 33.59 -10.66
N VAL A 791 11.11 32.31 -10.99
CA VAL A 791 12.16 31.45 -10.44
C VAL A 791 13.55 31.91 -10.90
N SER A 792 13.68 32.33 -12.17
CA SER A 792 14.93 32.82 -12.74
C SER A 792 15.36 34.17 -12.15
N SER A 793 14.41 35.02 -11.77
CA SER A 793 14.65 36.31 -11.13
C SER A 793 14.79 36.24 -9.60
N GLU A 794 14.85 35.03 -9.03
CA GLU A 794 14.92 34.77 -7.58
C GLU A 794 13.79 35.47 -6.78
N SER A 795 12.60 35.53 -7.36
CA SER A 795 11.42 36.12 -6.73
C SER A 795 10.94 35.31 -5.52
N ARG A 796 10.26 35.99 -4.59
CA ARG A 796 9.71 35.38 -3.36
C ARG A 796 8.38 34.68 -3.66
N ILE A 797 8.46 33.36 -3.86
CA ILE A 797 7.30 32.49 -4.10
C ILE A 797 6.88 31.80 -2.79
N VAL A 798 5.60 31.93 -2.44
CA VAL A 798 4.96 31.17 -1.35
C VAL A 798 4.07 30.09 -1.95
N VAL A 799 4.29 28.84 -1.56
CA VAL A 799 3.46 27.71 -1.97
C VAL A 799 2.51 27.35 -0.83
N VAL A 800 1.23 27.65 -1.00
CA VAL A 800 0.19 27.34 -0.01
C VAL A 800 -0.39 25.98 -0.34
N VAL A 801 -0.28 25.01 0.57
CA VAL A 801 -0.79 23.67 0.36
C VAL A 801 -1.95 23.39 1.32
N GLY A 802 -3.15 23.27 0.77
CA GLY A 802 -4.38 22.92 1.49
C GLY A 802 -4.57 21.41 1.62
N ALA A 803 -5.81 20.97 1.83
CA ALA A 803 -6.14 19.55 1.93
C ALA A 803 -5.73 18.76 0.68
N LEU A 804 -5.06 17.62 0.87
CA LEU A 804 -4.67 16.71 -0.22
C LEU A 804 -5.38 15.37 -0.07
N SER A 805 -5.63 14.70 -1.20
CA SER A 805 -6.47 13.51 -1.25
C SER A 805 -5.71 12.25 -0.83
N ASN A 806 -4.39 12.21 -1.04
CA ASN A 806 -3.55 11.05 -0.76
C ASN A 806 -2.05 11.43 -0.67
N ALA A 807 -1.23 10.46 -0.26
CA ALA A 807 0.20 10.66 -0.12
C ALA A 807 0.96 10.93 -1.44
N ARG A 808 0.40 10.51 -2.59
CA ARG A 808 0.99 10.80 -3.90
C ARG A 808 0.86 12.28 -4.23
N GLU A 809 -0.30 12.89 -3.94
CA GLU A 809 -0.48 14.34 -4.07
C GLU A 809 0.45 15.13 -3.15
N ALA A 810 0.71 14.64 -1.92
CA ALA A 810 1.68 15.25 -1.03
C ALA A 810 3.09 15.28 -1.64
N LEU A 811 3.56 14.16 -2.19
CA LEU A 811 4.85 14.09 -2.89
C LEU A 811 4.90 15.00 -4.13
N LEU A 812 3.79 15.12 -4.87
CA LEU A 812 3.70 16.02 -6.02
C LEU A 812 3.74 17.49 -5.58
N ALA A 813 3.05 17.86 -4.50
CA ALA A 813 3.09 19.21 -3.95
C ALA A 813 4.50 19.60 -3.45
N GLU A 814 5.20 18.69 -2.78
CA GLU A 814 6.62 18.86 -2.39
C GLU A 814 7.49 19.07 -3.64
N ASN A 815 7.31 18.24 -4.66
CA ASN A 815 8.04 18.30 -5.91
C ASN A 815 7.82 19.62 -6.67
N ILE A 816 6.57 20.10 -6.72
CA ILE A 816 6.20 21.41 -7.27
C ILE A 816 6.88 22.52 -6.48
N ALA A 817 6.81 22.49 -5.14
CA ALA A 817 7.41 23.51 -4.31
C ALA A 817 8.94 23.61 -4.48
N ALA A 818 9.62 22.47 -4.57
CA ALA A 818 11.06 22.41 -4.81
C ALA A 818 11.44 23.03 -6.17
N ARG A 819 10.69 22.74 -7.24
CA ARG A 819 10.92 23.32 -8.58
C ARG A 819 10.70 24.82 -8.60
N LEU A 820 9.71 25.30 -7.86
CA LEU A 820 9.42 26.73 -7.71
C LEU A 820 10.36 27.43 -6.73
N ARG A 821 11.27 26.71 -6.05
CA ARG A 821 12.12 27.23 -4.97
C ARG A 821 11.31 27.97 -3.89
N GLY A 822 10.03 27.59 -3.73
CA GLY A 822 9.07 28.32 -2.92
C GLY A 822 9.06 27.88 -1.46
N VAL A 823 8.65 28.80 -0.58
CA VAL A 823 8.43 28.52 0.84
C VAL A 823 7.08 27.84 1.02
N VAL A 824 7.04 26.67 1.67
CA VAL A 824 5.82 25.87 1.79
C VAL A 824 5.02 26.24 3.04
N PHE A 825 3.85 26.84 2.83
CA PHE A 825 2.84 27.06 3.87
C PHE A 825 1.83 25.91 3.85
N ALA A 826 2.09 24.88 4.66
CA ALA A 826 1.27 23.69 4.72
C ALA A 826 0.14 23.81 5.76
N CYS A 827 -1.10 23.61 5.32
CA CYS A 827 -2.21 23.34 6.23
C CYS A 827 -2.01 21.96 6.88
N ILE A 828 -2.51 21.75 8.10
CA ILE A 828 -2.42 20.43 8.76
C ILE A 828 -3.07 19.30 7.93
N THR A 829 -4.11 19.62 7.15
CA THR A 829 -4.82 18.68 6.27
C THR A 829 -4.05 18.32 4.98
N SER A 830 -2.93 18.98 4.70
CA SER A 830 -2.05 18.62 3.57
C SER A 830 -1.23 17.35 3.85
N GLY A 831 -1.03 17.01 5.12
CA GLY A 831 -0.04 16.00 5.55
C GLY A 831 1.42 16.44 5.35
N LEU A 832 1.69 17.66 4.88
CA LEU A 832 3.04 18.12 4.55
C LEU A 832 3.84 18.67 5.73
N ARG A 833 3.22 18.94 6.87
CA ARG A 833 3.87 19.54 8.05
C ARG A 833 4.92 18.66 8.75
N GLN A 834 5.34 17.55 8.15
CA GLN A 834 6.47 16.74 8.64
C GLN A 834 7.46 16.45 7.51
N TYR A 835 7.30 17.11 6.36
CA TYR A 835 8.19 17.01 5.23
C TYR A 835 9.29 18.07 5.32
N PRO A 836 10.57 17.69 5.09
CA PRO A 836 11.69 18.62 5.12
C PRO A 836 11.46 19.81 4.17
N GLY A 837 11.49 21.04 4.71
CA GLY A 837 11.29 22.28 3.93
C GLY A 837 9.95 22.98 4.13
N THR A 838 9.08 22.39 4.95
CA THR A 838 7.78 22.98 5.31
C THR A 838 7.90 23.94 6.49
N VAL A 839 6.97 24.90 6.60
CA VAL A 839 6.85 25.79 7.77
C VAL A 839 5.73 25.26 8.68
N HIS A 840 6.04 24.96 9.95
CA HIS A 840 5.18 24.10 10.79
C HIS A 840 4.09 24.89 11.55
N TYR A 841 4.37 26.15 11.89
CA TYR A 841 3.52 27.01 12.71
C TYR A 841 3.09 28.29 11.99
N VAL A 842 2.83 28.20 10.67
CA VAL A 842 2.52 29.36 9.81
C VAL A 842 1.45 30.26 10.42
N ASP A 843 0.37 29.66 10.93
CA ASP A 843 -0.73 30.42 11.54
C ASP A 843 -0.25 31.28 12.73
N GLN A 844 0.63 30.74 13.59
CA GLN A 844 1.19 31.46 14.74
C GLN A 844 2.27 32.47 14.32
N LEU A 845 3.09 32.14 13.31
CA LEU A 845 4.09 33.04 12.77
C LEU A 845 3.47 34.31 12.17
N LEU A 846 2.34 34.15 11.45
CA LEU A 846 1.60 35.26 10.83
C LEU A 846 0.85 36.15 11.84
N VAL A 847 0.89 35.86 13.14
CA VAL A 847 0.44 36.81 14.18
C VAL A 847 1.36 38.04 14.24
N SER A 848 2.64 37.89 13.87
CA SER A 848 3.58 39.01 13.84
C SER A 848 3.31 39.92 12.64
N PRO A 849 2.86 41.17 12.85
CA PRO A 849 2.64 42.11 11.74
C PRO A 849 3.95 42.46 11.04
N PHE A 850 5.06 42.45 11.78
CA PHE A 850 6.40 42.68 11.23
C PHE A 850 6.78 41.60 10.21
N LEU A 851 6.51 40.32 10.52
CA LEU A 851 6.76 39.23 9.59
C LEU A 851 5.80 39.32 8.39
N ALA A 852 4.50 39.46 8.65
CA ALA A 852 3.45 39.42 7.64
C ALA A 852 3.41 40.64 6.69
N GLY A 853 3.89 41.81 7.14
CA GLY A 853 3.86 43.05 6.35
C GLY A 853 5.24 43.53 5.90
N ASP A 854 6.18 43.69 6.84
CA ASP A 854 7.45 44.37 6.56
C ASP A 854 8.49 43.43 5.94
N LEU A 855 8.48 42.14 6.31
CA LEU A 855 9.50 41.18 5.88
C LEU A 855 9.06 40.28 4.71
N LEU A 856 7.82 39.74 4.75
CA LEU A 856 7.23 38.91 3.70
C LEU A 856 6.69 39.78 2.55
N GLN A 857 7.58 40.33 1.72
CA GLN A 857 7.17 40.77 0.38
C GLN A 857 7.02 39.52 -0.50
N VAL A 858 5.82 39.24 -0.98
CA VAL A 858 5.52 38.05 -1.78
C VAL A 858 5.23 38.45 -3.22
N ASP A 859 6.06 37.99 -4.14
CA ASP A 859 5.88 38.25 -5.57
C ASP A 859 4.81 37.33 -6.16
N ALA A 860 4.77 36.08 -5.70
CA ALA A 860 3.79 35.10 -6.15
C ALA A 860 3.33 34.13 -5.06
N VAL A 861 2.06 33.74 -5.14
CA VAL A 861 1.45 32.67 -4.35
C VAL A 861 1.01 31.56 -5.29
N VAL A 862 1.46 30.34 -5.06
CA VAL A 862 0.99 29.13 -5.75
C VAL A 862 0.20 28.27 -4.77
N GLN A 863 -1.10 28.18 -4.97
CA GLN A 863 -2.01 27.43 -4.10
C GLN A 863 -2.31 26.05 -4.70
N LEU A 864 -1.99 25.01 -3.93
CA LEU A 864 -2.17 23.60 -4.29
C LEU A 864 -3.20 22.94 -3.36
N GLY A 865 -3.99 22.03 -3.90
CA GLY A 865 -4.95 21.24 -3.13
C GLY A 865 -6.24 22.00 -2.77
N GLY A 866 -6.91 21.51 -1.73
CA GLY A 866 -8.22 21.97 -1.27
C GLY A 866 -8.18 23.14 -0.27
N PRO A 867 -9.20 23.27 0.60
CA PRO A 867 -9.28 24.35 1.59
C PRO A 867 -8.11 24.36 2.57
N VAL A 868 -7.75 25.58 2.99
CA VAL A 868 -6.82 25.84 4.10
C VAL A 868 -7.62 26.12 5.36
N VAL A 869 -7.17 25.60 6.51
CA VAL A 869 -7.84 25.79 7.81
C VAL A 869 -7.57 27.18 8.39
N SER A 870 -6.32 27.66 8.29
CA SER A 870 -5.92 28.96 8.83
C SER A 870 -6.57 30.14 8.09
N ALA A 871 -7.37 30.91 8.82
CA ALA A 871 -7.88 32.20 8.35
C ALA A 871 -6.75 33.26 8.23
N ARG A 872 -5.64 33.10 8.97
CA ARG A 872 -4.49 34.00 8.92
C ARG A 872 -3.71 33.86 7.61
N ILE A 873 -3.57 32.65 7.08
CA ILE A 873 -2.98 32.44 5.74
C ILE A 873 -3.81 33.17 4.67
N ALA A 874 -5.14 33.04 4.72
CA ALA A 874 -6.02 33.74 3.78
C ALA A 874 -5.90 35.27 3.91
N ALA A 875 -5.92 35.79 5.14
CA ALA A 875 -5.75 37.22 5.40
C ALA A 875 -4.38 37.74 4.92
N PHE A 876 -3.32 36.95 5.10
CA PHE A 876 -1.98 37.27 4.63
C PHE A 876 -1.91 37.36 3.11
N VAL A 877 -2.42 36.36 2.38
CA VAL A 877 -2.45 36.39 0.90
C VAL A 877 -3.21 37.61 0.40
N LYS A 878 -4.34 37.93 1.03
CA LYS A 878 -5.14 39.11 0.73
C LYS A 878 -4.40 40.44 0.97
N SER A 879 -3.66 40.55 2.07
CA SER A 879 -2.91 41.77 2.39
C SER A 879 -1.64 41.90 1.55
N ALA A 880 -0.96 40.79 1.27
CA ALA A 880 0.29 40.75 0.50
C ALA A 880 0.10 41.21 -0.95
N ARG A 881 -1.11 41.03 -1.52
CA ARG A 881 -1.44 41.41 -2.91
C ARG A 881 -0.36 40.98 -3.91
N PRO A 882 -0.05 39.67 -3.98
CA PRO A 882 1.02 39.19 -4.85
C PRO A 882 0.73 39.54 -6.32
N ARG A 883 1.78 39.76 -7.11
CA ARG A 883 1.67 39.98 -8.56
C ARG A 883 0.95 38.79 -9.22
N LEU A 884 1.28 37.58 -8.76
CA LEU A 884 0.65 36.35 -9.23
C LEU A 884 0.06 35.56 -8.06
N HIS A 885 -1.23 35.24 -8.13
CA HIS A 885 -1.87 34.26 -7.26
C HIS A 885 -2.42 33.15 -8.16
N VAL A 886 -1.63 32.08 -8.27
CA VAL A 886 -1.91 30.92 -9.12
C VAL A 886 -2.55 29.84 -8.27
N ARG A 887 -3.75 29.43 -8.63
CA ARG A 887 -4.39 28.26 -8.04
C ARG A 887 -4.33 27.10 -9.04
N VAL A 888 -3.88 25.94 -8.57
CA VAL A 888 -3.84 24.70 -9.36
C VAL A 888 -4.89 23.74 -8.80
N ALA A 889 -5.88 23.38 -9.63
CA ALA A 889 -6.93 22.46 -9.24
C ALA A 889 -7.44 21.67 -10.46
N PRO A 890 -7.93 20.43 -10.28
CA PRO A 890 -8.43 19.63 -11.40
C PRO A 890 -9.75 20.15 -12.00
N LEU A 891 -10.38 21.14 -11.35
CA LEU A 891 -11.70 21.64 -11.71
C LEU A 891 -11.70 23.14 -11.93
N PRO A 892 -12.43 23.63 -12.96
CA PRO A 892 -12.58 25.06 -13.26
C PRO A 892 -13.61 25.71 -12.32
N THR A 893 -13.48 25.45 -11.02
CA THR A 893 -14.36 26.01 -9.97
C THR A 893 -13.70 27.19 -9.31
N ARG A 894 -14.49 28.21 -8.96
CA ARG A 894 -14.00 29.32 -8.14
C ARG A 894 -13.82 28.83 -6.71
N PHE A 895 -12.58 28.78 -6.26
CA PHE A 895 -12.22 28.53 -4.87
C PHE A 895 -11.33 29.68 -4.40
N ASP A 896 -11.97 30.82 -4.19
CA ASP A 896 -11.33 32.11 -3.98
C ASP A 896 -12.30 33.04 -3.23
N PRO A 897 -12.41 32.90 -1.89
CA PRO A 897 -13.36 33.65 -1.09
C PRO A 897 -13.03 35.14 -1.02
N ASP A 898 -11.76 35.52 -1.19
CA ASP A 898 -11.29 36.90 -1.15
C ASP A 898 -11.13 37.54 -2.53
N HIS A 899 -11.38 36.78 -3.61
CA HIS A 899 -11.30 37.22 -4.99
C HIS A 899 -9.89 37.73 -5.39
N THR A 900 -8.85 37.05 -4.89
CA THR A 900 -7.43 37.41 -5.09
C THR A 900 -6.72 36.58 -6.15
N VAL A 901 -7.29 35.43 -6.56
CA VAL A 901 -6.65 34.52 -7.52
C VAL A 901 -6.58 35.20 -8.89
N THR A 902 -5.36 35.38 -9.41
CA THR A 902 -5.14 35.94 -10.75
C THR A 902 -5.22 34.87 -11.83
N HIS A 903 -4.80 33.63 -11.52
CA HIS A 903 -4.80 32.52 -12.47
C HIS A 903 -5.39 31.26 -11.85
N ASN A 904 -6.46 30.73 -12.44
CA ASN A 904 -7.00 29.41 -12.11
C ASN A 904 -6.52 28.39 -13.17
N VAL A 905 -5.50 27.61 -12.82
CA VAL A 905 -4.94 26.55 -13.66
C VAL A 905 -5.73 25.27 -13.44
N THR A 906 -6.46 24.84 -14.48
CA THR A 906 -7.32 23.65 -14.42
C THR A 906 -6.55 22.41 -14.87
N CYS A 907 -5.81 21.79 -13.95
CA CYS A 907 -5.10 20.54 -14.20
C CYS A 907 -4.83 19.77 -12.90
N SER A 908 -4.44 18.50 -13.02
CA SER A 908 -3.97 17.72 -11.86
C SER A 908 -2.60 18.20 -11.40
N LEU A 909 -2.26 17.96 -10.12
CA LEU A 909 -0.92 18.25 -9.60
C LEU A 909 0.17 17.49 -10.37
N GLU A 910 -0.13 16.28 -10.86
CA GLU A 910 0.77 15.49 -11.68
C GLU A 910 1.07 16.17 -13.02
N ALA A 911 0.04 16.65 -13.71
CA ALA A 911 0.21 17.37 -14.97
C ALA A 911 0.98 18.68 -14.74
N PHE A 912 0.64 19.43 -13.68
CA PHE A 912 1.34 20.67 -13.34
C PHE A 912 2.82 20.46 -13.05
N ALA A 913 3.17 19.42 -12.27
CA ALA A 913 4.57 19.06 -12.03
C ALA A 913 5.31 18.68 -13.33
N GLY A 914 4.62 18.00 -14.25
CA GLY A 914 5.14 17.68 -15.59
C GLY A 914 5.47 18.93 -16.40
N PHE A 915 4.55 19.91 -16.46
CA PHE A 915 4.78 21.16 -17.19
C PHE A 915 5.96 21.97 -16.64
N LEU A 916 6.12 22.03 -15.30
CA LEU A 916 7.28 22.71 -14.70
C LEU A 916 8.60 21.99 -15.06
N LEU A 917 8.60 20.67 -15.12
CA LEU A 917 9.75 19.88 -15.53
C LEU A 917 10.11 20.11 -17.01
N GLU A 918 9.11 20.13 -17.90
CA GLU A 918 9.31 20.39 -19.33
C GLU A 918 9.88 21.79 -19.58
N ALA A 919 9.55 22.77 -18.74
CA ALA A 919 10.10 24.12 -18.78
C ALA A 919 11.55 24.24 -18.25
N GLY A 920 12.18 23.14 -17.83
CA GLY A 920 13.57 23.13 -17.35
C GLY A 920 13.75 23.61 -15.91
N LEU A 921 12.68 23.65 -15.11
CA LEU A 921 12.78 23.91 -13.67
C LEU A 921 13.17 22.63 -12.93
N ASP A 922 14.48 22.45 -12.71
CA ASP A 922 15.00 21.35 -11.89
C ASP A 922 14.64 21.51 -10.41
N ALA A 923 14.45 20.39 -9.73
CA ALA A 923 14.23 20.38 -8.29
C ALA A 923 15.55 20.71 -7.57
N VAL A 924 15.70 21.96 -7.17
CA VAL A 924 16.77 22.42 -6.27
C VAL A 924 16.17 22.51 -4.86
N GLY A 925 16.87 22.01 -3.83
CA GLY A 925 16.36 21.99 -2.46
C GLY A 925 15.85 23.36 -1.98
N CYS A 926 14.84 23.38 -1.10
CA CYS A 926 14.18 24.61 -0.68
C CYS A 926 15.10 25.56 0.13
N ALA A 927 14.85 26.87 0.03
CA ALA A 927 15.40 27.89 0.91
C ALA A 927 14.82 27.75 2.34
N GLY A 928 15.32 26.77 3.11
CA GLY A 928 14.65 26.27 4.31
C GLY A 928 15.16 26.80 5.66
N CYS A 929 16.44 27.15 5.79
CA CYS A 929 17.06 27.33 7.11
C CYS A 929 16.46 28.48 7.93
N PHE A 930 16.10 29.60 7.28
CA PHE A 930 15.47 30.73 7.96
C PHE A 930 14.08 30.38 8.50
N TRP A 931 13.22 29.80 7.66
CA TRP A 931 11.84 29.44 8.03
C TRP A 931 11.75 28.28 9.02
N GLN A 932 12.69 27.34 8.93
CA GLN A 932 12.87 26.28 9.92
C GLN A 932 13.20 26.88 11.28
N ARG A 933 14.17 27.80 11.34
CA ARG A 933 14.51 28.49 12.59
C ARG A 933 13.33 29.28 13.16
N LEU A 934 12.53 29.94 12.34
CA LEU A 934 11.30 30.59 12.82
C LEU A 934 10.29 29.58 13.38
N SER A 935 10.16 28.41 12.75
CA SER A 935 9.31 27.33 13.24
C SER A 935 9.82 26.78 14.59
N GLU A 936 11.13 26.60 14.76
CA GLU A 936 11.77 26.21 16.02
C GLU A 936 11.50 27.23 17.13
N ILE A 937 11.65 28.53 16.83
CA ILE A 937 11.35 29.61 17.79
C ILE A 937 9.88 29.59 18.19
N ALA A 938 8.97 29.41 17.22
CA ALA A 938 7.55 29.29 17.49
C ALA A 938 7.27 28.08 18.39
N GLU A 939 7.85 26.92 18.10
CA GLU A 939 7.69 25.70 18.90
C GLU A 939 8.12 25.90 20.35
N VAL A 940 9.35 26.39 20.58
CA VAL A 940 9.86 26.66 21.92
C VAL A 940 8.99 27.67 22.66
N SER A 941 8.53 28.71 21.96
CA SER A 941 7.65 29.73 22.55
C SER A 941 6.29 29.17 22.96
N ILE A 942 5.72 28.27 22.14
CA ILE A 942 4.47 27.57 22.45
C ILE A 942 4.68 26.64 23.65
N ASP A 943 5.74 25.83 23.65
CA ASP A 943 6.05 24.88 24.73
C ASP A 943 6.25 25.59 26.07
N GLU A 944 7.05 26.65 26.11
CA GLU A 944 7.28 27.40 27.35
C GLU A 944 6.00 28.06 27.85
N THR A 945 5.20 28.63 26.95
CA THR A 945 3.93 29.27 27.33
C THR A 945 2.96 28.26 27.91
N LEU A 946 2.89 27.04 27.36
CA LEU A 946 2.00 25.98 27.83
C LEU A 946 2.53 25.23 29.06
N SER A 947 3.84 25.22 29.31
CA SER A 947 4.46 24.49 30.43
C SER A 947 3.95 24.93 31.82
N GLY A 948 3.50 26.18 31.95
CA GLY A 948 2.95 26.75 33.18
C GLY A 948 1.42 26.76 33.26
N GLU A 949 0.73 26.23 32.25
CA GLU A 949 -0.73 26.26 32.17
C GLU A 949 -1.33 24.95 32.72
N SER A 950 -2.62 25.01 33.07
CA SER A 950 -3.41 23.82 33.40
C SER A 950 -3.71 22.97 32.16
N PHE A 951 -4.45 21.86 32.31
CA PHE A 951 -4.83 21.02 31.18
C PHE A 951 -5.78 21.76 30.23
N THR A 952 -5.30 22.06 29.00
CA THR A 952 -5.93 23.00 28.05
C THR A 952 -6.12 22.37 26.67
N GLU A 953 -6.95 23.00 25.84
CA GLU A 953 -7.23 22.57 24.47
C GLU A 953 -5.94 22.47 23.59
N PRO A 954 -5.03 23.46 23.59
CA PRO A 954 -3.76 23.33 22.86
C PRO A 954 -2.89 22.14 23.31
N LEU A 955 -2.90 21.81 24.61
CA LEU A 955 -2.16 20.66 25.14
C LEU A 955 -2.75 19.34 24.62
N VAL A 956 -4.08 19.23 24.52
CA VAL A 956 -4.72 18.03 23.94
C VAL A 956 -4.27 17.81 22.50
N ALA A 957 -4.33 18.85 21.65
CA ALA A 957 -3.88 18.77 20.26
C ALA A 957 -2.39 18.39 20.16
N ARG A 958 -1.53 19.02 20.96
CA ARG A 958 -0.09 18.71 21.03
C ARG A 958 0.16 17.25 21.39
N THR A 959 -0.40 16.80 22.52
CA THR A 959 -0.19 15.44 23.02
C THR A 959 -0.73 14.37 22.06
N VAL A 960 -1.89 14.59 21.44
CA VAL A 960 -2.46 13.65 20.45
C VAL A 960 -1.52 13.46 19.26
N THR A 961 -0.96 14.56 18.73
CA THR A 961 -0.07 14.53 17.57
C THR A 961 1.32 13.99 17.89
N GLN A 962 1.85 14.30 19.08
CA GLN A 962 3.17 13.83 19.52
C GLN A 962 3.19 12.31 19.77
N LEU A 963 2.16 11.78 20.44
CA LEU A 963 2.09 10.40 20.91
C LEU A 963 1.34 9.46 19.95
N LEU A 964 0.95 9.94 18.78
CA LEU A 964 0.26 9.11 17.80
C LEU A 964 1.13 7.90 17.40
N HIS A 965 0.54 6.72 17.33
CA HIS A 965 1.22 5.52 16.86
C HIS A 965 1.77 5.74 15.42
N PRO A 966 2.95 5.19 15.04
CA PRO A 966 3.53 5.40 13.70
C PRO A 966 2.65 4.94 12.53
N LEU A 967 1.80 3.93 12.75
CA LEU A 967 0.77 3.48 11.78
C LEU A 967 -0.62 4.13 11.99
N GLY A 968 -0.74 5.01 12.98
CA GLY A 968 -1.95 5.72 13.35
C GLY A 968 -2.31 6.80 12.32
N ARG A 969 -3.61 7.05 12.18
CA ARG A 969 -4.14 8.14 11.35
C ARG A 969 -4.97 9.07 12.21
N LEU A 970 -5.06 10.33 11.81
CA LEU A 970 -5.87 11.32 12.50
C LEU A 970 -7.15 11.61 11.72
N PHE A 971 -8.25 11.71 12.46
CA PHE A 971 -9.46 12.37 12.00
C PHE A 971 -9.74 13.53 12.93
N SER A 972 -10.07 14.70 12.39
CA SER A 972 -10.34 15.87 13.22
C SER A 972 -11.71 16.46 12.90
N SER A 973 -12.44 16.81 13.95
CA SER A 973 -13.71 17.52 13.84
C SER A 973 -13.52 18.96 13.39
N SER A 974 -14.59 19.56 12.86
CA SER A 974 -14.66 21.00 12.64
C SER A 974 -14.62 21.78 13.97
N SER A 975 -14.74 23.11 13.93
CA SER A 975 -14.60 24.00 15.09
C SER A 975 -13.15 24.10 15.62
N MET A 976 -12.94 24.16 16.93
CA MET A 976 -11.61 24.31 17.55
C MET A 976 -10.66 23.10 17.31
N PRO A 977 -11.08 21.82 17.39
CA PRO A 977 -10.17 20.68 17.20
C PRO A 977 -9.22 20.76 15.98
N ILE A 978 -9.75 21.02 14.78
CA ILE A 978 -8.92 21.15 13.57
C ILE A 978 -8.05 22.42 13.59
N ARG A 979 -8.51 23.49 14.26
CA ARG A 979 -7.75 24.74 14.39
C ARG A 979 -6.62 24.60 15.41
N ASP A 980 -6.87 23.94 16.53
CA ASP A 980 -5.84 23.63 17.54
C ASP A 980 -4.77 22.73 16.94
N MET A 981 -5.17 21.74 16.13
CA MET A 981 -4.23 20.96 15.34
C MET A 981 -3.47 21.84 14.31
N ASP A 982 -4.14 22.73 13.60
CA ASP A 982 -3.47 23.63 12.63
C ASP A 982 -2.58 24.69 13.32
N MET A 983 -2.82 25.05 14.58
CA MET A 983 -2.03 26.05 15.31
C MET A 983 -0.90 25.43 16.13
N PHE A 984 -1.12 24.26 16.71
CA PHE A 984 -0.29 23.73 17.79
C PHE A 984 0.17 22.29 17.60
N ALA A 985 -0.25 21.58 16.55
CA ALA A 985 0.24 20.21 16.32
C ALA A 985 1.77 20.15 16.37
N ARG A 986 2.29 19.13 17.08
CA ARG A 986 3.71 18.85 17.23
C ARG A 986 4.11 17.68 16.32
N GLU A 987 5.36 17.66 15.90
CA GLU A 987 5.93 16.47 15.27
C GLU A 987 5.97 15.30 16.27
N SER A 988 5.81 14.07 15.75
CA SER A 988 5.94 12.88 16.58
C SER A 988 7.41 12.50 16.74
N ASP A 989 7.80 12.15 17.96
CA ASP A 989 9.15 11.64 18.25
C ASP A 989 9.40 10.23 17.66
N GLN A 990 8.36 9.56 17.14
CA GLN A 990 8.33 8.12 16.84
C GLN A 990 8.12 7.76 15.35
N GLY A 991 7.91 8.70 14.41
CA GLY A 991 7.61 8.28 13.03
C GLY A 991 7.31 9.36 11.99
N PRO A 992 7.00 8.93 10.74
CA PRO A 992 6.77 9.79 9.57
C PRO A 992 5.41 10.54 9.60
N PRO A 993 5.17 11.48 8.65
CA PRO A 993 3.92 12.24 8.50
C PRO A 993 2.65 11.44 8.75
N TYR A 994 1.85 11.91 9.72
CA TYR A 994 0.51 11.34 9.95
C TYR A 994 -0.48 11.88 8.92
N PRO A 995 -1.24 11.01 8.22
CA PRO A 995 -2.34 11.46 7.38
C PRO A 995 -3.48 11.93 8.29
N LEU A 996 -3.90 13.19 8.10
CA LEU A 996 -5.03 13.79 8.78
C LEU A 996 -6.18 14.01 7.79
N SER A 997 -7.37 13.52 8.14
CA SER A 997 -8.61 13.79 7.41
C SER A 997 -9.61 14.56 8.27
N ALA A 998 -10.54 15.24 7.61
CA ALA A 998 -11.61 16.01 8.25
C ALA A 998 -12.78 16.25 7.27
N ASN A 999 -13.93 16.62 7.83
CA ASN A 999 -15.09 17.13 7.07
C ASN A 999 -14.94 18.66 6.92
N ARG A 1000 -14.37 19.09 5.81
CA ARG A 1000 -14.04 20.50 5.51
C ARG A 1000 -14.73 21.03 4.25
N GLY A 1001 -15.65 20.28 3.67
CA GLY A 1001 -16.48 20.73 2.54
C GLY A 1001 -17.45 21.83 3.01
N ALA A 1002 -18.41 21.44 3.83
CA ALA A 1002 -19.36 22.34 4.51
C ALA A 1002 -18.97 22.64 5.97
N SER A 1003 -18.00 21.91 6.53
CA SER A 1003 -17.50 22.10 7.91
C SER A 1003 -18.54 21.87 9.00
N GLY A 1004 -19.46 20.92 8.80
CA GLY A 1004 -20.48 20.53 9.77
C GLY A 1004 -19.89 19.88 11.03
N ILE A 1005 -20.62 19.99 12.16
CA ILE A 1005 -20.34 19.26 13.41
C ILE A 1005 -21.12 17.93 13.50
N ASP A 1006 -22.05 17.72 12.57
CA ASP A 1006 -22.89 16.55 12.44
C ASP A 1006 -22.15 15.39 11.78
N GLY A 1007 -22.46 14.16 12.23
CA GLY A 1007 -21.97 12.93 11.60
C GLY A 1007 -20.46 12.67 11.72
N VAL A 1008 -19.73 13.45 12.51
CA VAL A 1008 -18.26 13.36 12.58
C VAL A 1008 -17.80 12.01 13.11
N ILE A 1009 -18.49 11.43 14.10
CA ILE A 1009 -18.15 10.11 14.65
C ILE A 1009 -18.44 9.04 13.59
N ASN A 1010 -19.60 9.08 12.94
CA ASN A 1010 -19.95 8.20 11.82
C ASN A 1010 -18.90 8.27 10.70
N THR A 1011 -18.45 9.46 10.30
CA THR A 1011 -17.37 9.61 9.31
C THR A 1011 -16.06 9.00 9.79
N ALA A 1012 -15.66 9.22 11.04
CA ALA A 1012 -14.45 8.62 11.59
C ALA A 1012 -14.53 7.09 11.65
N ILE A 1013 -15.70 6.52 11.95
CA ILE A 1013 -15.94 5.06 11.91
C ILE A 1013 -15.76 4.52 10.48
N GLY A 1014 -16.42 5.15 9.51
CA GLY A 1014 -16.30 4.77 8.09
C GLY A 1014 -14.85 4.89 7.59
N PHE A 1015 -14.16 5.96 7.96
CA PHE A 1015 -12.75 6.19 7.61
C PHE A 1015 -11.83 5.15 8.25
N CYS A 1016 -12.01 4.84 9.53
CA CYS A 1016 -11.22 3.83 10.24
C CYS A 1016 -11.39 2.44 9.65
N ARG A 1017 -12.63 2.05 9.29
CA ARG A 1017 -12.88 0.76 8.65
C ARG A 1017 -12.33 0.70 7.23
N GLY A 1018 -12.46 1.78 6.44
CA GLY A 1018 -11.91 1.84 5.09
C GLY A 1018 -10.37 1.86 5.04
N CYS A 1019 -9.71 2.43 6.05
CA CYS A 1019 -8.25 2.45 6.16
C CYS A 1019 -7.63 1.17 6.74
N GLU A 1020 -8.46 0.25 7.27
CA GLU A 1020 -8.04 -1.00 7.92
C GLU A 1020 -6.94 -0.81 8.99
N GLY A 1021 -6.99 0.28 9.76
CA GLY A 1021 -5.94 0.60 10.74
C GLY A 1021 -6.39 1.53 11.86
N PRO A 1022 -5.53 1.75 12.87
CA PRO A 1022 -5.86 2.57 14.02
C PRO A 1022 -6.10 4.02 13.61
N VAL A 1023 -7.19 4.60 14.12
CA VAL A 1023 -7.54 6.01 13.92
C VAL A 1023 -7.77 6.67 15.27
N THR A 1024 -7.22 7.86 15.45
CA THR A 1024 -7.60 8.76 16.53
C THR A 1024 -8.52 9.85 15.97
N LEU A 1025 -9.71 9.98 16.52
CA LEU A 1025 -10.62 11.10 16.29
C LEU A 1025 -10.42 12.16 17.38
N LEU A 1026 -10.05 13.39 17.04
CA LEU A 1026 -10.16 14.54 17.95
C LEU A 1026 -11.47 15.29 17.66
N ILE A 1027 -12.34 15.40 18.65
CA ILE A 1027 -13.69 15.96 18.51
C ILE A 1027 -14.06 16.81 19.73
N GLY A 1028 -14.85 17.87 19.52
CA GLY A 1028 -15.44 18.64 20.61
C GLY A 1028 -16.62 17.92 21.27
N ASP A 1029 -16.92 18.26 22.50
CA ASP A 1029 -18.09 17.79 23.27
C ASP A 1029 -19.44 18.00 22.55
N VAL A 1030 -19.76 19.20 22.05
CA VAL A 1030 -21.03 19.48 21.36
C VAL A 1030 -21.17 18.66 20.07
N ALA A 1031 -20.08 18.50 19.31
CA ALA A 1031 -20.06 17.65 18.12
C ALA A 1031 -20.25 16.16 18.49
N THR A 1032 -19.72 15.73 19.63
CA THR A 1032 -19.93 14.39 20.18
C THR A 1032 -21.40 14.18 20.54
N LEU A 1033 -22.06 15.16 21.17
CA LEU A 1033 -23.49 15.12 21.47
C LEU A 1033 -24.34 15.03 20.20
N TYR A 1034 -23.96 15.76 19.16
CA TYR A 1034 -24.69 15.80 17.90
C TYR A 1034 -24.76 14.42 17.22
N ASP A 1035 -23.71 13.61 17.34
CA ASP A 1035 -23.56 12.30 16.70
C ASP A 1035 -23.47 11.14 17.72
N LEU A 1036 -24.03 11.33 18.92
CA LEU A 1036 -23.87 10.40 20.06
C LEU A 1036 -24.34 8.97 19.76
N ASN A 1037 -25.39 8.82 18.94
CA ASN A 1037 -25.93 7.51 18.58
C ASN A 1037 -24.96 6.64 17.75
N ALA A 1038 -23.91 7.25 17.16
CA ALA A 1038 -22.86 6.54 16.45
C ALA A 1038 -22.08 5.56 17.34
N PHE A 1039 -22.08 5.78 18.66
CA PHE A 1039 -21.47 4.89 19.64
C PHE A 1039 -21.99 3.45 19.56
N GLN A 1040 -23.22 3.23 19.09
CA GLN A 1040 -23.76 1.89 18.87
C GLN A 1040 -22.93 1.06 17.88
N GLN A 1041 -22.25 1.69 16.91
CA GLN A 1041 -21.41 1.01 15.92
C GLN A 1041 -20.01 0.66 16.43
N LEU A 1042 -19.65 1.12 17.62
CA LEU A 1042 -18.34 0.93 18.25
C LEU A 1042 -18.35 -0.18 19.31
N SER A 1043 -19.50 -0.81 19.53
CA SER A 1043 -19.68 -1.88 20.50
C SER A 1043 -19.45 -3.26 19.87
N GLY A 1044 -18.94 -4.21 20.66
CA GLY A 1044 -18.81 -5.61 20.26
C GLY A 1044 -17.43 -6.01 19.72
N PRO A 1045 -17.26 -7.30 19.36
CA PRO A 1045 -15.96 -7.87 18.99
C PRO A 1045 -15.42 -7.35 17.65
N ASP A 1046 -16.30 -6.83 16.77
CA ASP A 1046 -15.96 -6.29 15.45
C ASP A 1046 -15.78 -4.76 15.45
N ALA A 1047 -15.63 -4.16 16.64
CA ALA A 1047 -15.41 -2.72 16.78
C ALA A 1047 -14.08 -2.32 16.12
N PRO A 1048 -14.06 -1.24 15.32
CA PRO A 1048 -12.82 -0.76 14.71
C PRO A 1048 -11.87 -0.20 15.78
N PRO A 1049 -10.55 -0.19 15.53
CA PRO A 1049 -9.56 0.40 16.44
C PRO A 1049 -9.61 1.93 16.41
N LEU A 1050 -10.72 2.50 16.88
CA LEU A 1050 -10.98 3.94 16.92
C LEU A 1050 -10.82 4.47 18.34
N THR A 1051 -9.89 5.42 18.53
CA THR A 1051 -9.75 6.18 19.78
C THR A 1051 -10.42 7.53 19.60
N ILE A 1052 -11.50 7.79 20.34
CA ILE A 1052 -12.22 9.06 20.31
C ILE A 1052 -11.73 9.92 21.47
N VAL A 1053 -11.03 11.00 21.17
CA VAL A 1053 -10.63 12.03 22.13
C VAL A 1053 -11.65 13.16 22.10
N VAL A 1054 -12.45 13.25 23.16
CA VAL A 1054 -13.44 14.31 23.34
C VAL A 1054 -12.80 15.47 24.10
N GLN A 1055 -12.54 16.57 23.42
CA GLN A 1055 -12.13 17.84 24.01
C GLN A 1055 -13.37 18.51 24.61
N ASN A 1056 -13.56 18.34 25.91
CA ASN A 1056 -14.74 18.82 26.64
C ASN A 1056 -14.42 20.12 27.37
N ASN A 1057 -14.89 21.24 26.83
CA ASN A 1057 -14.86 22.57 27.42
C ASN A 1057 -16.25 23.01 27.93
N SER A 1058 -17.24 22.11 27.89
CA SER A 1058 -18.63 22.29 28.31
C SER A 1058 -19.43 23.28 27.47
N GLY A 1059 -19.21 23.31 26.14
CA GLY A 1059 -20.05 24.09 25.22
C GLY A 1059 -19.37 24.58 23.94
N GLY A 1060 -19.90 25.67 23.38
CA GLY A 1060 -19.48 26.23 22.10
C GLY A 1060 -18.20 27.08 22.13
N GLY A 1061 -17.07 26.53 22.60
CA GLY A 1061 -15.85 27.31 22.89
C GLY A 1061 -15.33 28.22 21.75
N ILE A 1062 -15.55 27.86 20.48
CA ILE A 1062 -15.13 28.66 19.31
C ILE A 1062 -15.73 30.08 19.30
N PHE A 1063 -16.95 30.27 19.81
CA PHE A 1063 -17.61 31.57 19.73
C PHE A 1063 -16.90 32.62 20.61
N SER A 1064 -16.12 32.20 21.62
CA SER A 1064 -15.30 33.10 22.44
C SER A 1064 -14.14 33.75 21.69
N PHE A 1065 -13.81 33.25 20.50
CA PHE A 1065 -12.81 33.85 19.60
C PHE A 1065 -13.41 34.90 18.66
N LEU A 1066 -14.74 35.03 18.63
CA LEU A 1066 -15.44 35.98 17.77
C LEU A 1066 -15.76 37.29 18.51
N PRO A 1067 -15.90 38.42 17.81
CA PRO A 1067 -16.23 39.71 18.42
C PRO A 1067 -17.50 39.69 19.28
N ILE A 1068 -18.46 38.81 18.97
CA ILE A 1068 -19.73 38.67 19.71
C ILE A 1068 -19.52 38.32 21.19
N ALA A 1069 -18.39 37.72 21.56
CA ALA A 1069 -18.04 37.39 22.95
C ALA A 1069 -18.00 38.61 23.89
N GLN A 1070 -17.83 39.82 23.35
CA GLN A 1070 -17.86 41.07 24.11
C GLN A 1070 -19.29 41.48 24.53
N HIS A 1071 -20.32 40.96 23.85
CA HIS A 1071 -21.73 41.25 24.10
C HIS A 1071 -22.34 40.16 25.00
N ARG A 1072 -21.98 40.17 26.29
CA ARG A 1072 -22.31 39.09 27.25
C ARG A 1072 -23.81 38.81 27.41
N ASP A 1073 -24.64 39.83 27.27
CA ASP A 1073 -26.10 39.75 27.33
C ASP A 1073 -26.70 38.86 26.23
N VAL A 1074 -26.06 38.80 25.05
CA VAL A 1074 -26.47 37.95 23.92
C VAL A 1074 -25.62 36.68 23.84
N PHE A 1075 -24.32 36.78 24.10
CA PHE A 1075 -23.37 35.68 23.97
C PHE A 1075 -23.74 34.48 24.85
N SER A 1076 -23.92 34.71 26.16
CA SER A 1076 -24.16 33.65 27.13
C SER A 1076 -25.43 32.84 26.86
N PRO A 1077 -26.61 33.44 26.57
CA PRO A 1077 -27.82 32.66 26.31
C PRO A 1077 -27.88 32.03 24.91
N CYS A 1078 -27.16 32.57 23.91
CA CYS A 1078 -27.34 32.16 22.51
C CYS A 1078 -26.17 31.40 21.88
N PHE A 1079 -24.95 31.50 22.43
CA PHE A 1079 -23.73 30.96 21.80
C PHE A 1079 -22.90 30.07 22.72
N ASP A 1080 -22.88 30.36 24.02
CA ASP A 1080 -22.07 29.61 24.99
C ASP A 1080 -22.51 28.14 25.07
N GLU A 1081 -23.82 27.89 24.87
CA GLU A 1081 -24.49 26.58 24.81
C GLU A 1081 -23.97 25.57 25.85
N PRO A 1082 -23.95 25.93 27.15
CA PRO A 1082 -23.37 25.05 28.15
C PRO A 1082 -24.23 23.80 28.37
N HIS A 1083 -23.58 22.64 28.45
CA HIS A 1083 -24.25 21.37 28.74
C HIS A 1083 -23.72 20.70 30.01
N ARG A 1084 -24.48 19.75 30.54
CA ARG A 1084 -24.12 18.98 31.75
C ARG A 1084 -24.13 17.47 31.51
N VAL A 1085 -23.93 17.05 30.27
CA VAL A 1085 -23.98 15.63 29.88
C VAL A 1085 -22.80 14.87 30.49
N ASP A 1086 -23.10 13.71 31.08
CA ASP A 1086 -22.09 12.76 31.54
C ASP A 1086 -21.76 11.78 30.40
N PHE A 1087 -20.61 11.98 29.75
CA PHE A 1087 -20.14 11.08 28.68
C PHE A 1087 -19.75 9.70 29.21
N GLY A 1088 -19.40 9.55 30.50
CA GLY A 1088 -19.14 8.25 31.11
C GLY A 1088 -20.41 7.40 31.17
N ALA A 1089 -21.52 7.99 31.62
CA ALA A 1089 -22.82 7.35 31.59
C ALA A 1089 -23.28 7.03 30.16
N ALA A 1090 -23.07 7.94 29.21
CA ALA A 1090 -23.39 7.71 27.80
C ALA A 1090 -22.56 6.55 27.20
N CYS A 1091 -21.25 6.52 27.42
CA CYS A 1091 -20.38 5.41 27.00
C CYS A 1091 -20.80 4.10 27.65
N GLY A 1092 -21.17 4.12 28.93
CA GLY A 1092 -21.68 2.97 29.67
C GLY A 1092 -22.95 2.39 29.04
N ALA A 1093 -23.88 3.24 28.57
CA ALA A 1093 -25.11 2.81 27.89
C ALA A 1093 -24.83 2.05 26.57
N PHE A 1094 -23.72 2.34 25.90
CA PHE A 1094 -23.28 1.63 24.69
C PHE A 1094 -22.20 0.56 24.96
N GLY A 1095 -21.79 0.35 26.21
CA GLY A 1095 -20.74 -0.61 26.56
C GLY A 1095 -19.34 -0.24 26.05
N LEU A 1096 -19.05 1.06 25.88
CA LEU A 1096 -17.76 1.55 25.40
C LEU A 1096 -16.77 1.74 26.55
N ARG A 1097 -15.49 1.45 26.27
CA ARG A 1097 -14.40 1.78 27.19
C ARG A 1097 -14.26 3.29 27.27
N TYR A 1098 -14.25 3.83 28.48
CA TYR A 1098 -14.24 5.25 28.74
C TYR A 1098 -13.20 5.61 29.82
N THR A 1099 -12.49 6.71 29.60
CA THR A 1099 -11.59 7.33 30.58
C THR A 1099 -11.83 8.83 30.59
N CYS A 1100 -12.03 9.42 31.78
CA CYS A 1100 -12.05 10.87 31.96
C CYS A 1100 -10.69 11.32 32.46
N CYS A 1101 -10.13 12.37 31.87
CA CYS A 1101 -8.85 12.96 32.25
C CYS A 1101 -9.07 14.45 32.53
N SER A 1102 -8.62 14.90 33.70
CA SER A 1102 -8.66 16.33 34.10
C SER A 1102 -7.27 16.94 34.21
N THR A 1103 -6.21 16.15 34.04
CA THR A 1103 -4.82 16.59 34.02
C THR A 1103 -4.08 16.07 32.78
N LEU A 1104 -3.00 16.75 32.40
CA LEU A 1104 -2.16 16.36 31.27
C LEU A 1104 -1.53 14.97 31.46
N ASP A 1105 -1.12 14.63 32.68
CA ASP A 1105 -0.50 13.34 33.00
C ASP A 1105 -1.50 12.18 32.86
N GLU A 1106 -2.73 12.35 33.38
CA GLU A 1106 -3.81 11.40 33.19
C GLU A 1106 -4.11 11.18 31.71
N PHE A 1107 -4.20 12.27 30.94
CA PHE A 1107 -4.46 12.21 29.51
C PHE A 1107 -3.34 11.51 28.73
N THR A 1108 -2.09 11.89 29.01
CA THR A 1108 -0.88 11.30 28.40
C THR A 1108 -0.82 9.79 28.65
N LEU A 1109 -1.09 9.36 29.89
CA LEU A 1109 -1.12 7.95 30.24
C LEU A 1109 -2.26 7.20 29.54
N ALA A 1110 -3.47 7.76 29.56
CA ALA A 1110 -4.65 7.16 28.93
C ALA A 1110 -4.48 7.02 27.42
N TYR A 1111 -4.00 8.08 26.76
CA TYR A 1111 -3.79 8.11 25.31
C TYR A 1111 -2.66 7.17 24.90
N SER A 1112 -1.51 7.19 25.59
CA SER A 1112 -0.40 6.24 25.32
C SER A 1112 -0.85 4.79 25.43
N LYS A 1113 -1.68 4.46 26.44
CA LYS A 1113 -2.26 3.13 26.59
C LYS A 1113 -3.19 2.76 25.44
N ALA A 1114 -3.96 3.72 24.93
CA ALA A 1114 -4.83 3.53 23.77
C ALA A 1114 -4.07 3.38 22.44
N GLN A 1115 -2.84 3.91 22.35
CA GLN A 1115 -1.97 3.74 21.17
C GLN A 1115 -1.13 2.44 21.21
N GLY A 1116 -1.09 1.74 22.35
CA GLY A 1116 -0.33 0.49 22.51
C GLY A 1116 -0.93 -0.73 21.81
N SER A 1117 -0.08 -1.62 21.30
CA SER A 1117 -0.41 -2.80 20.46
C SER A 1117 -1.27 -3.90 21.10
N SER A 1118 -1.62 -3.76 22.39
CA SER A 1118 -2.52 -4.68 23.12
C SER A 1118 -3.97 -4.18 23.22
N SER A 1119 -4.28 -2.99 22.71
CA SER A 1119 -5.62 -2.40 22.81
C SER A 1119 -6.51 -2.82 21.63
N SER A 1120 -7.33 -3.86 21.83
CA SER A 1120 -8.36 -4.25 20.86
C SER A 1120 -9.65 -3.44 21.07
N GLY A 1121 -10.18 -2.87 19.97
CA GLY A 1121 -11.49 -2.22 19.91
C GLY A 1121 -11.50 -0.73 20.25
N ALA A 1122 -12.66 -0.09 20.08
CA ALA A 1122 -12.82 1.35 20.26
C ALA A 1122 -12.74 1.79 21.74
N CYS A 1123 -12.36 3.04 21.97
CA CYS A 1123 -12.43 3.67 23.28
C CYS A 1123 -12.67 5.19 23.18
N VAL A 1124 -13.21 5.75 24.26
CA VAL A 1124 -13.45 7.19 24.43
C VAL A 1124 -12.57 7.71 25.55
N ILE A 1125 -11.82 8.77 25.28
CA ILE A 1125 -11.02 9.51 26.25
C ILE A 1125 -11.60 10.92 26.30
N GLU A 1126 -12.25 11.26 27.41
CA GLU A 1126 -12.74 12.62 27.64
C GLU A 1126 -11.64 13.46 28.29
N ALA A 1127 -11.15 14.45 27.55
CA ALA A 1127 -10.23 15.47 28.03
C ALA A 1127 -11.04 16.66 28.55
N ARG A 1128 -11.29 16.71 29.86
CA ARG A 1128 -11.95 17.85 30.51
C ARG A 1128 -10.94 18.96 30.72
N VAL A 1129 -11.00 19.99 29.88
CA VAL A 1129 -10.08 21.12 29.95
C VAL A 1129 -10.50 22.07 31.07
N ALA A 1130 -9.51 22.69 31.74
CA ALA A 1130 -9.72 23.44 32.97
C ALA A 1130 -10.14 24.90 32.74
N LEU A 1131 -9.84 25.47 31.57
CA LEU A 1131 -10.09 26.88 31.29
C LEU A 1131 -11.53 27.12 30.85
N SER A 1132 -12.13 28.22 31.31
CA SER A 1132 -13.36 28.74 30.71
C SER A 1132 -13.13 29.15 29.25
N HIS A 1133 -14.21 29.25 28.46
CA HIS A 1133 -14.10 29.63 27.05
C HIS A 1133 -13.37 30.97 26.84
N SER A 1134 -13.55 31.96 27.72
CA SER A 1134 -12.85 33.24 27.64
C SER A 1134 -11.38 33.17 28.04
N GLU A 1135 -11.03 32.33 29.03
CA GLU A 1135 -9.63 32.12 29.41
C GLU A 1135 -8.89 31.35 28.32
N ASN A 1136 -9.53 30.36 27.68
CA ASN A 1136 -8.96 29.64 26.55
C ASN A 1136 -8.67 30.59 25.36
N ALA A 1137 -9.62 31.45 24.99
CA ALA A 1137 -9.40 32.45 23.94
C ALA A 1137 -8.27 33.44 24.30
N ALA A 1138 -8.17 33.84 25.57
CA ALA A 1138 -7.07 34.68 26.06
C ALA A 1138 -5.72 33.98 26.00
N LEU A 1139 -5.65 32.68 26.34
CA LEU A 1139 -4.45 31.86 26.23
C LEU A 1139 -3.96 31.76 24.78
N HIS A 1140 -4.85 31.49 23.83
CA HIS A 1140 -4.50 31.45 22.40
C HIS A 1140 -3.92 32.78 21.91
N LYS A 1141 -4.52 33.90 22.34
CA LYS A 1141 -4.01 35.24 22.04
C LYS A 1141 -2.63 35.47 22.67
N LYS A 1142 -2.44 35.07 23.92
CA LYS A 1142 -1.16 35.16 24.66
C LYS A 1142 -0.06 34.37 23.93
N ILE A 1143 -0.32 33.12 23.54
CA ILE A 1143 0.63 32.29 22.77
C ILE A 1143 1.05 33.02 21.50
N GLY A 1144 0.09 33.47 20.69
CA GLY A 1144 0.38 34.20 19.45
C GLY A 1144 1.18 35.48 19.68
N GLN A 1145 0.91 36.22 20.75
CA GLN A 1145 1.67 37.43 21.13
C GLN A 1145 3.11 37.11 21.54
N VAL A 1146 3.33 36.03 22.31
CA VAL A 1146 4.67 35.59 22.71
C VAL A 1146 5.47 35.13 21.50
N VAL A 1147 4.87 34.31 20.63
CA VAL A 1147 5.49 33.88 19.36
C VAL A 1147 5.85 35.09 18.52
N ALA A 1148 4.91 36.01 18.31
CA ALA A 1148 5.15 37.21 17.51
C ALA A 1148 6.29 38.09 18.05
N ALA A 1149 6.34 38.30 19.37
CA ALA A 1149 7.39 39.08 20.02
C ALA A 1149 8.77 38.41 19.87
N ARG A 1150 8.85 37.09 20.07
CA ARG A 1150 10.12 36.34 19.97
C ARG A 1150 10.60 36.18 18.54
N VAL A 1151 9.70 35.95 17.59
CA VAL A 1151 10.02 35.95 16.16
C VAL A 1151 10.54 37.32 15.75
N ARG A 1152 9.87 38.41 16.14
CA ARG A 1152 10.35 39.77 15.87
C ARG A 1152 11.73 40.01 16.48
N ALA A 1153 11.92 39.65 17.75
CA ALA A 1153 13.22 39.79 18.42
C ALA A 1153 14.30 38.97 17.72
N ALA A 1154 14.03 37.71 17.34
CA ALA A 1154 14.99 36.87 16.64
C ALA A 1154 15.36 37.42 15.26
N ILE A 1155 14.41 38.00 14.52
CA ILE A 1155 14.71 38.65 13.23
C ILE A 1155 15.56 39.90 13.45
N LEU A 1156 15.21 40.74 14.44
CA LEU A 1156 15.97 41.96 14.75
C LEU A 1156 17.38 41.66 15.29
N CYS A 1157 17.53 40.64 16.15
CA CYS A 1157 18.81 40.21 16.71
C CYS A 1157 19.71 39.46 15.70
N GLN A 1158 19.16 38.98 14.57
CA GLN A 1158 19.95 38.44 13.46
C GLN A 1158 20.50 39.52 12.53
N VAL A 1159 20.20 40.80 12.76
CA VAL A 1159 20.94 41.91 12.16
C VAL A 1159 22.29 42.01 12.87
N GLN A 1160 23.25 41.19 12.45
CA GLN A 1160 24.64 41.34 12.85
C GLN A 1160 25.32 42.37 11.95
N LEU A 1161 25.43 43.60 12.44
CA LEU A 1161 26.26 44.63 11.83
C LEU A 1161 27.74 44.24 11.98
N SER A 1162 28.28 43.48 11.02
CA SER A 1162 29.72 43.34 10.88
C SER A 1162 30.20 44.47 9.98
N TRP A 1163 30.99 45.42 10.51
CA TRP A 1163 31.68 46.38 9.66
C TRP A 1163 33.19 46.22 9.71
N PHE A 1164 33.80 46.48 8.56
CA PHE A 1164 35.23 46.42 8.35
C PHE A 1164 35.66 47.76 7.80
N ARG A 1165 36.69 48.35 8.42
CA ARG A 1165 37.30 49.60 7.97
C ARG A 1165 38.56 49.25 7.18
N CYS A 1166 38.72 49.84 5.99
CA CYS A 1166 39.94 49.71 5.20
C CYS A 1166 40.40 51.10 4.73
N GLY A 1167 41.68 51.43 4.92
CA GLY A 1167 42.27 52.75 4.65
C GLY A 1167 42.50 53.60 5.92
N THR A 1168 43.47 54.51 5.87
CA THR A 1168 43.95 55.31 7.03
C THR A 1168 43.68 56.81 6.94
N ASP A 1169 43.04 57.30 5.87
CA ASP A 1169 42.94 58.74 5.58
C ASP A 1169 41.63 59.35 6.07
N VAL A 1170 41.71 60.26 7.04
CA VAL A 1170 40.59 60.74 7.88
C VAL A 1170 39.75 61.83 7.19
N ASP A 1171 40.21 62.35 6.05
CA ASP A 1171 39.57 63.45 5.30
C ASP A 1171 38.69 62.98 4.12
N CYS A 1172 38.48 61.66 3.97
CA CYS A 1172 37.66 61.07 2.91
C CYS A 1172 36.27 60.67 3.42
N CYS A 1173 35.20 61.04 2.70
CA CYS A 1173 33.84 60.60 3.03
C CYS A 1173 33.72 59.07 2.89
N PRO A 1174 33.35 58.31 3.95
CA PRO A 1174 33.34 56.85 3.92
C PRO A 1174 32.23 56.31 3.01
N LEU A 1175 32.55 55.28 2.24
CA LEU A 1175 31.64 54.56 1.36
C LEU A 1175 31.01 53.38 2.10
N LEU A 1176 29.69 53.41 2.29
CA LEU A 1176 28.93 52.32 2.91
C LEU A 1176 28.50 51.29 1.85
N LEU A 1177 28.89 50.05 2.09
CA LEU A 1177 28.63 48.88 1.28
C LEU A 1177 27.69 47.94 2.05
N LEU A 1178 26.40 47.92 1.68
CA LEU A 1178 25.39 47.06 2.31
C LEU A 1178 25.30 45.72 1.55
N HIS A 1179 25.66 44.62 2.21
CA HIS A 1179 25.59 43.28 1.63
C HIS A 1179 24.17 42.72 1.79
N GLY A 1180 23.39 42.78 0.72
CA GLY A 1180 22.04 42.25 0.64
C GLY A 1180 21.78 41.42 -0.63
N TRP A 1181 21.21 40.24 -0.42
CA TRP A 1181 20.47 39.35 -1.34
C TRP A 1181 21.12 38.86 -2.66
N LEU A 1182 22.24 39.37 -3.15
CA LEU A 1182 22.91 38.84 -4.36
C LEU A 1182 24.45 38.80 -4.23
N GLY A 1183 25.03 37.60 -4.10
CA GLY A 1183 26.46 37.34 -4.27
C GLY A 1183 27.04 36.27 -3.33
N SER A 1184 28.16 35.65 -3.75
CA SER A 1184 29.01 34.82 -2.88
C SER A 1184 30.24 35.62 -2.41
N LYS A 1185 30.92 35.16 -1.34
CA LYS A 1185 32.13 35.76 -0.71
C LYS A 1185 33.17 36.34 -1.71
N GLY A 1186 33.28 35.77 -2.91
CA GLY A 1186 34.26 36.15 -3.92
C GLY A 1186 33.97 37.46 -4.67
N ASP A 1187 32.73 37.95 -4.68
CA ASP A 1187 32.32 39.03 -5.59
C ASP A 1187 32.72 40.44 -5.11
N TRP A 1188 32.92 40.62 -3.79
CA TRP A 1188 33.18 41.94 -3.19
C TRP A 1188 34.60 42.11 -2.65
N ALA A 1189 35.35 41.03 -2.47
CA ALA A 1189 36.72 41.10 -1.96
C ALA A 1189 37.61 41.92 -2.92
N SER A 1190 37.49 41.68 -4.23
CA SER A 1190 38.20 42.45 -5.27
C SER A 1190 37.72 43.90 -5.32
N THR A 1191 36.41 44.13 -5.34
CA THR A 1191 35.81 45.48 -5.40
C THR A 1191 36.19 46.34 -4.19
N SER A 1192 36.09 45.77 -2.99
CA SER A 1192 36.45 46.45 -1.75
C SER A 1192 37.95 46.72 -1.68
N HIS A 1193 38.78 45.78 -2.18
CA HIS A 1193 40.23 45.97 -2.29
C HIS A 1193 40.58 47.09 -3.27
N SER A 1194 40.00 47.10 -4.48
CA SER A 1194 40.22 48.16 -5.47
C SER A 1194 39.76 49.54 -5.00
N LEU A 1195 38.65 49.63 -4.26
CA LEU A 1195 38.21 50.89 -3.67
C LEU A 1195 39.15 51.38 -2.57
N THR A 1196 39.72 50.45 -1.81
CA THR A 1196 40.73 50.76 -0.78
C THR A 1196 42.06 51.20 -1.40
N GLU A 1197 42.53 50.54 -2.47
CA GLU A 1197 43.73 50.95 -3.22
C GLU A 1197 43.61 52.37 -3.79
N LEU A 1198 42.38 52.82 -4.07
CA LEU A 1198 42.07 54.18 -4.49
C LEU A 1198 41.99 55.19 -3.32
N GLY A 1199 42.36 54.79 -2.10
CA GLY A 1199 42.41 55.66 -0.91
C GLY A 1199 41.06 55.97 -0.28
N ARG A 1200 39.99 55.22 -0.60
CA ARG A 1200 38.66 55.43 0.00
C ARG A 1200 38.51 54.61 1.29
N GLU A 1201 37.94 55.24 2.30
CA GLU A 1201 37.42 54.51 3.47
C GLU A 1201 36.15 53.76 3.08
N VAL A 1202 36.16 52.44 3.24
CA VAL A 1202 35.01 51.56 2.93
C VAL A 1202 34.49 50.93 4.22
N LEU A 1203 33.17 50.95 4.40
CA LEU A 1203 32.43 50.29 5.48
C LEU A 1203 31.52 49.22 4.85
N ALA A 1204 31.89 47.95 4.92
CA ALA A 1204 31.01 46.84 4.49
C ALA A 1204 30.07 46.42 5.62
N VAL A 1205 28.82 46.05 5.35
CA VAL A 1205 27.83 45.62 6.36
C VAL A 1205 27.09 44.37 5.90
N ASP A 1206 27.18 43.28 6.66
CA ASP A 1206 26.43 42.03 6.39
C ASP A 1206 24.95 42.13 6.83
N LEU A 1207 24.00 41.89 5.92
CA LEU A 1207 22.57 41.76 6.24
C LEU A 1207 22.17 40.29 6.55
N PRO A 1208 21.04 40.03 7.24
CA PRO A 1208 20.65 38.68 7.68
C PRO A 1208 20.44 37.68 6.53
N GLY A 1209 20.82 36.40 6.72
CA GLY A 1209 20.48 35.29 5.82
C GLY A 1209 21.65 34.47 5.24
N HIS A 1210 22.90 34.83 5.52
CA HIS A 1210 24.10 34.15 5.02
C HIS A 1210 25.00 33.59 6.14
N ALA A 1211 25.91 32.67 5.79
CA ALA A 1211 26.97 32.23 6.69
C ALA A 1211 27.83 33.44 7.09
N LEU A 1212 28.22 33.52 8.38
CA LEU A 1212 29.13 34.54 8.90
C LEU A 1212 30.35 34.71 7.98
N SER A 1213 30.65 35.95 7.61
CA SER A 1213 31.91 36.30 6.93
C SER A 1213 33.09 35.81 7.77
N ASP A 1214 33.83 34.82 7.23
CA ASP A 1214 35.08 34.32 7.81
C ASP A 1214 36.24 35.21 7.34
N VAL A 1215 36.80 35.96 8.30
CA VAL A 1215 37.80 37.04 8.11
C VAL A 1215 39.23 36.47 8.09
N SER A 1216 39.40 35.16 7.94
CA SER A 1216 40.69 34.49 8.12
C SER A 1216 41.55 34.32 6.86
N ALA A 1217 41.41 35.18 5.83
CA ALA A 1217 42.32 35.12 4.66
C ALA A 1217 42.65 36.50 4.06
N ASP A 1218 43.90 36.93 4.28
CA ASP A 1218 44.74 37.78 3.42
C ASP A 1218 44.34 39.24 3.10
N GLY A 1219 43.77 40.01 4.05
CA GLY A 1219 43.65 41.49 3.90
C GLY A 1219 43.56 42.27 5.23
N PRO A 1220 43.88 43.59 5.25
CA PRO A 1220 43.95 44.40 6.46
C PRO A 1220 42.55 44.90 6.87
N TRP A 1221 41.71 43.99 7.34
CA TRP A 1221 40.35 44.28 7.78
C TRP A 1221 40.28 44.30 9.31
N GLU A 1222 40.02 45.44 9.94
CA GLU A 1222 39.71 45.49 11.37
C GLU A 1222 38.24 45.15 11.62
N ARG A 1223 37.97 44.07 12.35
CA ARG A 1223 36.62 43.70 12.82
C ARG A 1223 36.35 44.43 14.14
N ALA A 1224 35.51 45.46 14.13
CA ALA A 1224 35.10 46.13 15.37
C ALA A 1224 34.15 45.23 16.18
N ALA A 1225 34.21 45.32 17.51
CA ALA A 1225 33.43 44.50 18.43
C ALA A 1225 31.91 44.59 18.15
N LEU A 1226 31.25 43.43 18.18
CA LEU A 1226 29.80 43.25 18.06
C LEU A 1226 29.04 44.21 19.00
N TYR A 1227 28.45 45.27 18.45
CA TYR A 1227 27.46 46.05 19.19
C TYR A 1227 26.07 45.46 18.94
N SER A 1228 25.55 44.75 19.95
CA SER A 1228 24.11 44.59 20.10
C SER A 1228 23.52 45.96 20.40
N PHE A 1229 22.82 46.58 19.45
CA PHE A 1229 22.01 47.75 19.77
C PHE A 1229 20.81 47.27 20.62
N PRO A 1230 20.54 47.90 21.78
CA PRO A 1230 19.37 47.58 22.61
C PRO A 1230 18.04 47.93 21.94
#